data_AF-A0A968Z5J9-F1
#
_entry.id   AF-A0A968Z5J9-F1
#
_cell.length_a   1.000
_cell.length_b   1.000
_cell.length_c   1.000
_cell.angle_alpha   90.00
_cell.angle_beta   90.00
_cell.angle_gamma   90.00
#
_symmetry.space_group_name_H-M   'P 1'
#
loop_
_entity.id
_entity.type
_entity.pdbx_description
1 polymer ?
#
loop_
_entity_poly.entity_id
_entity_poly.type
_entity_poly.pdbx_seq_one_letter_code
_entity_poly.pdbx_strand_id
1 'polypeptide(L)'
;MISFRLTHLAIGCSLLMLPAATVYISIALPQPVVAQTQSHSEYTGVVKEVDEIAQQITVRIDSKNNGNGSGVIVAKDENTYYVLTAAHVVKNSDTYTLVAPDGQKHLLDASKITLFKGVDLAVVQFASSRTYTVATLANYGIAQYQVSLSDIDDPNKYRWVFVCGFPGTKPLSPPPQRLLTGGRVYPRESLDFAVKDKYSLTNGYELLYTNLSYRGMSGGAVLDSQGRVVGVNTGAENEYVESQSGEFEEAYIGRSLGIPINTFLGLASKANIKPEQLKIETFIPTNLTELEMASIRQQLFNLQAPSSNADEVAWLNYGNQLWRVGQSERAVTAFARAIQLKPNFYRAYFGKGIALSNQKKYSEAVAAFRQVTRLEPSYYPAWDWLGQSLWEFKKYPEALAAYDRAITIEPKDVKLHFHRGATLHLLQRYREAIVALDEAIKLSSLPQAYIMRGLAYSRLRNYQNALADFEVAISLQPNSGFAYHNRGWLYTQRKDYQKALADYNKAVELEPENPDLYYYRGSFYFLFKDSAKAIADFTKAIELEPNYADAYSARGRVYSVLLDFPRAFADFTKAIEIEPNKAEYYITRGGNYLSLPQDFQKAIADFTKAIELNDPDYTYFAYYHRGSVRSDLKDYQKAIADLTKSIELDPKYANAYIERGKAYWRLQDYSNAEADFERAVAIFPNNAEVYKERGGAYFDLGKYQKAIADFNKAIRLNPKDADTYSNRGKAYERLENYRKAIANYNNAIDIEPNNALTYNSRGEAYSSLKDYPNAIADFNKVIELQPNNPVAYARRAMAYYQLKEYQRAIADYTKTIELVPSNYLHVFHNSRGEAYLALKDYQNAIADFNKAIDLQSDYAEGYNNRGWAYLNLKDYEKAIADFTKAVELQPDYTDAYNNRGIAYYYLRDYQKAIENYNQAIAINPDYTDAYNNRGLAYYYLKDHQKAIEDYDKAIAINPDYTYAYNNRGLVYYYLKDFSKAIDEFNLALTKDENLISAITNIGLVEYERGNVDEAIKSWQKAIALNDQVAEPQFALAVALYAKGETDKGIEIARKAIGLDNNLGKLDYLKEKLWGDRLLSDAQKLLKNLK
;
A
#
# COMPACT_ATOMS: atom_id res chain seq x y z
N MET A 1 53.91 37.00 -42.78
CA MET A 1 54.22 37.03 -44.23
C MET A 1 52.92 37.29 -44.98
N ILE A 2 52.91 38.31 -45.85
CA ILE A 2 52.00 38.58 -46.98
C ILE A 2 50.52 38.85 -46.59
N SER A 3 50.02 40.07 -46.38
CA SER A 3 49.93 41.32 -47.19
C SER A 3 48.94 41.25 -48.35
N PHE A 4 47.87 42.06 -48.29
CA PHE A 4 47.31 42.98 -49.31
C PHE A 4 45.98 43.55 -48.74
N ARG A 5 45.90 44.75 -48.14
CA ARG A 5 45.88 46.15 -48.67
C ARG A 5 44.86 46.43 -49.78
N LEU A 6 43.88 47.31 -49.47
CA LEU A 6 43.50 48.54 -50.20
C LEU A 6 42.29 49.15 -49.45
N THR A 7 42.33 50.23 -48.63
CA THR A 7 42.68 51.66 -48.77
C THR A 7 41.71 52.55 -49.56
N HIS A 8 41.42 53.71 -48.93
CA HIS A 8 40.92 55.02 -49.43
C HIS A 8 39.44 55.35 -49.11
N LEU A 9 39.04 56.53 -48.63
CA LEU A 9 39.63 57.88 -48.41
C LEU A 9 38.66 58.58 -47.41
N ALA A 10 39.00 59.18 -46.25
CA ALA A 10 39.75 60.41 -45.95
C ALA A 10 39.28 61.68 -46.70
N ILE A 11 38.73 62.64 -45.93
CA ILE A 11 38.85 64.14 -45.91
C ILE A 11 37.77 64.57 -44.88
N GLY A 12 37.99 65.28 -43.78
CA GLY A 12 39.07 66.16 -43.36
C GLY A 12 38.61 67.63 -43.46
N CYS A 13 38.13 68.23 -42.36
CA CYS A 13 38.45 69.62 -42.00
C CYS A 13 37.83 70.05 -40.66
N SER A 14 38.73 70.34 -39.74
CA SER A 14 38.63 71.20 -38.56
C SER A 14 38.26 72.65 -38.90
N LEU A 15 37.48 73.33 -38.04
CA LEU A 15 37.83 74.60 -37.35
C LEU A 15 36.60 75.39 -36.84
N LEU A 16 36.78 75.94 -35.62
CA LEU A 16 36.24 77.19 -35.03
C LEU A 16 35.20 77.08 -33.90
N MET A 17 35.70 77.43 -32.71
CA MET A 17 34.91 77.93 -31.58
C MET A 17 34.45 79.37 -31.80
N LEU A 18 33.32 79.69 -31.14
CA LEU A 18 32.88 80.95 -30.53
C LEU A 18 31.53 81.53 -31.02
N PRO A 19 30.79 82.24 -30.14
CA PRO A 19 29.36 82.01 -29.87
C PRO A 19 28.45 83.16 -30.33
N ALA A 20 27.15 82.86 -30.50
CA ALA A 20 26.05 83.82 -30.45
C ALA A 20 24.76 83.00 -30.27
N ALA A 21 24.07 83.00 -29.12
CA ALA A 21 23.22 84.08 -28.57
C ALA A 21 22.25 84.65 -29.61
N THR A 22 20.99 84.17 -29.61
CA THR A 22 19.69 84.81 -29.97
C THR A 22 18.75 83.74 -30.55
N VAL A 23 17.46 83.61 -30.26
CA VAL A 23 16.44 84.42 -29.58
C VAL A 23 15.48 83.43 -28.89
N TYR A 24 15.15 83.65 -27.61
CA TYR A 24 13.95 83.05 -27.03
C TYR A 24 12.74 83.78 -27.62
N ILE A 25 12.13 83.21 -28.66
CA ILE A 25 10.75 83.56 -28.99
C ILE A 25 9.89 82.74 -28.04
N SER A 26 9.47 83.40 -26.96
CA SER A 26 8.46 82.91 -26.03
C SER A 26 7.12 82.83 -26.76
N ILE A 27 6.80 81.65 -27.29
CA ILE A 27 5.41 81.26 -27.52
C ILE A 27 5.09 80.23 -26.44
N ALA A 28 4.07 80.53 -25.65
CA ALA A 28 3.59 79.68 -24.59
C ALA A 28 3.11 78.36 -25.17
N LEU A 29 3.89 77.29 -24.98
CA LEU A 29 3.38 75.93 -25.11
C LEU A 29 2.28 75.72 -24.07
N PRO A 30 1.11 75.18 -24.48
CA PRO A 30 0.04 74.91 -23.53
C PRO A 30 0.56 73.90 -22.52
N GLN A 31 0.54 74.29 -21.25
CA GLN A 31 0.69 73.32 -20.18
C GLN A 31 -0.33 72.19 -20.37
N PRO A 32 0.01 70.95 -20.01
CA PRO A 32 -0.99 69.89 -19.99
C PRO A 32 -2.14 70.38 -19.11
N VAL A 33 -3.36 70.33 -19.67
CA VAL A 33 -4.60 70.69 -18.98
C VAL A 33 -4.74 69.76 -17.78
N VAL A 34 -4.17 70.13 -16.64
CA VAL A 34 -4.48 69.52 -15.35
C VAL A 34 -5.80 70.13 -14.91
N ALA A 35 -6.88 69.65 -15.50
CA ALA A 35 -8.22 69.87 -14.99
C ALA A 35 -8.74 68.52 -14.49
N GLN A 36 -8.36 68.15 -13.26
CA GLN A 36 -9.34 67.46 -12.44
C GLN A 36 -10.46 68.50 -12.26
N THR A 37 -11.55 68.34 -13.00
CA THR A 37 -12.70 69.26 -12.98
C THR A 37 -13.50 69.19 -11.69
N GLN A 38 -13.09 68.33 -10.76
CA GLN A 38 -13.78 68.10 -9.50
C GLN A 38 -13.19 69.00 -8.42
N SER A 39 -14.01 69.91 -7.89
CA SER A 39 -13.65 70.71 -6.73
C SER A 39 -13.40 69.78 -5.53
N HIS A 40 -12.37 70.06 -4.73
CA HIS A 40 -12.09 69.34 -3.47
C HIS A 40 -13.34 69.20 -2.56
N SER A 41 -14.30 70.12 -2.67
CA SER A 41 -15.58 70.09 -1.95
C SER A 41 -16.51 68.93 -2.32
N GLU A 42 -16.24 68.21 -3.39
CA GLU A 42 -17.09 67.12 -3.91
C GLU A 42 -16.58 65.72 -3.56
N TYR A 43 -15.40 65.60 -2.93
CA TYR A 43 -14.88 64.30 -2.54
C TYR A 43 -15.72 63.64 -1.45
N THR A 44 -15.85 62.31 -1.50
CA THR A 44 -16.59 61.50 -0.53
C THR A 44 -15.82 60.25 -0.09
N GLY A 45 -16.18 59.70 1.08
CA GLY A 45 -15.56 58.50 1.65
C GLY A 45 -14.05 58.65 1.87
N VAL A 46 -13.31 57.56 1.60
CA VAL A 46 -11.84 57.49 1.79
C VAL A 46 -11.11 58.63 1.07
N VAL A 47 -11.54 59.04 -0.11
CA VAL A 47 -10.90 60.14 -0.86
C VAL A 47 -10.98 61.45 -0.07
N LYS A 48 -12.15 61.76 0.51
CA LYS A 48 -12.36 62.97 1.31
C LYS A 48 -11.50 62.95 2.57
N GLU A 49 -11.50 61.84 3.30
CA GLU A 49 -10.75 61.69 4.55
C GLU A 49 -9.26 61.88 4.34
N VAL A 50 -8.70 61.23 3.30
CA VAL A 50 -7.29 61.39 2.94
C VAL A 50 -7.00 62.82 2.45
N ASP A 51 -7.89 63.43 1.66
CA ASP A 51 -7.72 64.78 1.15
C ASP A 51 -7.70 65.86 2.24
N GLU A 52 -8.57 65.74 3.25
CA GLU A 52 -8.63 66.64 4.40
C GLU A 52 -7.35 66.57 5.25
N ILE A 53 -6.82 65.37 5.47
CA ILE A 53 -5.53 65.19 6.15
C ILE A 53 -4.40 65.77 5.29
N ALA A 54 -4.37 65.44 4.00
CA ALA A 54 -3.36 65.90 3.06
C ALA A 54 -3.30 67.44 2.99
N GLN A 55 -4.46 68.11 3.01
CA GLN A 55 -4.57 69.56 3.03
C GLN A 55 -3.89 70.17 4.26
N GLN A 56 -4.02 69.57 5.44
CA GLN A 56 -3.49 70.11 6.69
C GLN A 56 -1.98 69.94 6.88
N ILE A 57 -1.36 68.99 6.18
CA ILE A 57 0.05 68.62 6.38
C ILE A 57 0.96 69.02 5.21
N THR A 58 0.39 69.30 4.02
CA THR A 58 1.17 69.59 2.81
C THR A 58 1.47 71.08 2.70
N VAL A 59 2.72 71.44 2.44
CA VAL A 59 3.17 72.81 2.21
C VAL A 59 3.65 72.99 0.77
N ARG A 60 3.64 74.23 0.27
CA ARG A 60 4.29 74.60 -0.99
C ARG A 60 5.64 75.26 -0.72
N ILE A 61 6.65 75.00 -1.54
CA ILE A 61 7.97 75.62 -1.42
C ILE A 61 8.28 76.32 -2.75
N ASP A 62 8.31 77.65 -2.76
CA ASP A 62 8.57 78.47 -3.94
C ASP A 62 10.06 78.88 -4.00
N SER A 63 10.72 78.69 -5.15
CA SER A 63 12.06 79.20 -5.44
C SER A 63 12.00 80.56 -6.14
N LYS A 64 13.00 81.41 -5.89
CA LYS A 64 13.23 82.68 -6.61
C LYS A 64 13.24 82.53 -8.13
N ASN A 65 13.65 81.37 -8.64
CA ASN A 65 13.63 81.05 -10.05
C ASN A 65 12.24 80.54 -10.51
N ASN A 66 11.14 81.14 -10.01
CA ASN A 66 9.69 80.83 -10.20
C ASN A 66 9.32 79.33 -10.35
N GLY A 67 10.16 78.42 -9.89
CA GLY A 67 9.83 77.02 -9.72
C GLY A 67 9.17 76.82 -8.37
N ASN A 68 8.35 75.79 -8.24
CA ASN A 68 7.83 75.38 -6.95
C ASN A 68 8.09 73.89 -6.71
N GLY A 69 8.01 73.51 -5.44
CA GLY A 69 7.97 72.16 -4.94
C GLY A 69 6.93 72.05 -3.84
N SER A 70 6.86 70.88 -3.23
CA SER A 70 5.95 70.54 -2.14
C SER A 70 6.74 70.05 -0.92
N GLY A 71 6.10 69.98 0.24
CA GLY A 71 6.70 69.45 1.47
C GLY A 71 5.63 68.91 2.42
N VAL A 72 6.05 68.19 3.45
CA VAL A 72 5.15 67.61 4.47
C VAL A 72 5.63 68.01 5.86
N ILE A 73 4.73 68.52 6.71
CA ILE A 73 5.04 68.83 8.11
C ILE A 73 5.14 67.52 8.91
N VAL A 74 6.35 67.13 9.32
CA VAL A 74 6.62 65.82 9.93
C VAL A 74 6.99 65.87 11.42
N ALA A 75 7.43 67.03 11.92
CA ALA A 75 7.74 67.22 13.34
C ALA A 75 7.55 68.67 13.77
N LYS A 76 7.49 68.90 15.08
CA LYS A 76 7.43 70.22 15.71
C LYS A 76 8.30 70.23 16.97
N ASP A 77 9.02 71.33 17.17
CA ASP A 77 9.74 71.65 18.40
C ASP A 77 9.43 73.10 18.81
N GLU A 78 8.74 73.28 19.93
CA GLU A 78 8.21 74.58 20.37
C GLU A 78 7.45 75.34 19.26
N ASN A 79 8.01 76.42 18.69
CA ASN A 79 7.41 77.19 17.58
C ASN A 79 8.05 76.86 16.22
N THR A 80 8.96 75.90 16.16
CA THR A 80 9.67 75.49 14.94
C THR A 80 9.04 74.23 14.37
N TYR A 81 8.62 74.29 13.10
CA TYR A 81 8.07 73.17 12.35
C TYR A 81 9.11 72.62 11.39
N TYR A 82 9.18 71.29 11.30
CA TYR A 82 10.09 70.57 10.40
C TYR A 82 9.29 70.02 9.23
N VAL A 83 9.75 70.36 8.03
CA VAL A 83 9.13 69.96 6.77
C VAL A 83 10.06 69.05 6.01
N LEU A 84 9.58 67.85 5.72
CA LEU A 84 10.24 66.89 4.85
C LEU A 84 9.91 67.21 3.39
N THR A 85 10.92 67.25 2.53
CA THR A 85 10.77 67.50 1.08
C THR A 85 11.83 66.72 0.30
N ALA A 86 11.75 66.74 -1.03
CA ALA A 86 12.79 66.16 -1.89
C ALA A 86 14.00 67.10 -1.95
N ALA A 87 15.22 66.57 -1.93
CA ALA A 87 16.42 67.41 -1.86
C ALA A 87 16.53 68.37 -3.05
N HIS A 88 16.16 67.91 -4.24
CA HIS A 88 16.19 68.75 -5.44
C HIS A 88 15.24 69.96 -5.42
N VAL A 89 14.26 70.01 -4.51
CA VAL A 89 13.39 71.18 -4.31
C VAL A 89 14.16 72.33 -3.68
N VAL A 90 15.15 72.03 -2.83
CA VAL A 90 15.84 73.01 -1.97
C VAL A 90 17.38 73.02 -2.10
N LYS A 91 17.95 72.35 -3.12
CA LYS A 91 19.42 72.19 -3.26
C LYS A 91 20.17 73.33 -3.97
N ASN A 92 19.49 74.25 -4.66
CA ASN A 92 20.11 75.15 -5.65
C ASN A 92 20.67 76.48 -5.09
N SER A 93 20.97 76.59 -3.79
CA SER A 93 21.43 77.84 -3.15
C SER A 93 20.53 79.06 -3.44
N ASP A 94 19.25 78.83 -3.71
CA ASP A 94 18.24 79.88 -3.94
C ASP A 94 17.64 80.37 -2.60
N THR A 95 16.95 81.52 -2.65
CA THR A 95 16.02 81.91 -1.56
C THR A 95 14.69 81.19 -1.75
N TYR A 96 14.24 80.48 -0.71
CA TYR A 96 13.01 79.69 -0.73
C TYR A 96 11.94 80.30 0.17
N THR A 97 10.70 80.32 -0.31
CA THR A 97 9.52 80.73 0.48
C THR A 97 8.60 79.53 0.66
N LEU A 98 8.36 79.14 1.91
CA LEU A 98 7.38 78.13 2.26
C LEU A 98 6.00 78.78 2.37
N VAL A 99 4.99 78.18 1.77
CA VAL A 99 3.58 78.54 1.95
C VAL A 99 2.91 77.43 2.76
N ALA A 100 2.51 77.77 3.99
CA ALA A 100 1.86 76.85 4.92
C ALA A 100 0.41 76.54 4.47
N PRO A 101 -0.25 75.52 5.05
CA PRO A 101 -1.60 75.09 4.65
C PRO A 101 -2.68 76.18 4.66
N ASP A 102 -2.52 77.18 5.52
CA ASP A 102 -3.41 78.34 5.65
C ASP A 102 -3.06 79.50 4.70
N GLY A 103 -2.10 79.29 3.80
CA GLY A 103 -1.63 80.27 2.83
C GLY A 103 -0.57 81.25 3.36
N GLN A 104 -0.17 81.16 4.63
CA GLN A 104 0.87 82.03 5.19
C GLN A 104 2.25 81.74 4.59
N LYS A 105 3.00 82.80 4.29
CA LYS A 105 4.32 82.71 3.68
C LYS A 105 5.42 82.85 4.74
N HIS A 106 6.39 81.95 4.71
CA HIS A 106 7.55 81.92 5.60
C HIS A 106 8.83 81.84 4.76
N LEU A 107 9.75 82.78 4.95
CA LEU A 107 11.07 82.72 4.31
C LEU A 107 11.91 81.63 4.98
N LEU A 108 12.51 80.74 4.19
CA LEU A 108 13.36 79.68 4.71
C LEU A 108 14.80 80.17 4.88
N ASP A 109 15.40 79.84 6.02
CA ASP A 109 16.82 80.07 6.30
C ASP A 109 17.65 78.96 5.67
N ALA A 110 18.49 79.31 4.69
CA ALA A 110 19.33 78.35 3.98
C ALA A 110 20.30 77.59 4.90
N SER A 111 20.70 78.16 6.04
CA SER A 111 21.56 77.50 7.03
C SER A 111 20.85 76.39 7.82
N LYS A 112 19.51 76.38 7.80
CA LYS A 112 18.66 75.39 8.49
C LYS A 112 18.10 74.30 7.57
N ILE A 113 18.59 74.24 6.33
CA ILE A 113 18.24 73.19 5.37
C ILE A 113 19.20 72.02 5.56
N THR A 114 18.67 70.85 5.92
CA THR A 114 19.45 69.61 6.04
C THR A 114 19.26 68.77 4.79
N LEU A 115 20.32 68.59 4.00
CA LEU A 115 20.34 67.67 2.85
C LEU A 115 20.93 66.31 3.28
N PHE A 116 20.31 65.19 2.89
CA PHE A 116 20.84 63.87 3.22
C PHE A 116 21.74 63.34 2.09
N LYS A 117 23.03 63.10 2.38
CA LYS A 117 23.97 62.58 1.38
C LYS A 117 23.54 61.18 0.90
N GLY A 118 23.41 61.03 -0.42
CA GLY A 118 23.07 59.75 -1.07
C GLY A 118 21.58 59.42 -1.16
N VAL A 119 20.71 60.29 -0.66
CA VAL A 119 19.25 60.15 -0.72
C VAL A 119 18.64 61.49 -1.13
N ASP A 120 17.71 61.53 -2.08
CA ASP A 120 17.07 62.78 -2.55
C ASP A 120 16.00 63.28 -1.56
N LEU A 121 16.38 63.42 -0.29
CA LEU A 121 15.55 63.98 0.78
C LEU A 121 16.23 65.19 1.42
N ALA A 122 15.39 66.12 1.88
CA ALA A 122 15.81 67.25 2.69
C ALA A 122 14.79 67.56 3.79
N VAL A 123 15.28 68.14 4.88
CA VAL A 123 14.43 68.73 5.92
C VAL A 123 14.66 70.24 5.94
N VAL A 124 13.58 71.01 5.92
CA VAL A 124 13.60 72.46 6.11
C VAL A 124 12.83 72.84 7.37
N GLN A 125 13.13 74.00 7.93
CA GLN A 125 12.52 74.49 9.17
C GLN A 125 11.87 75.85 8.96
N PHE A 126 10.72 76.08 9.57
CA PHE A 126 10.12 77.42 9.67
C PHE A 126 9.52 77.65 11.05
N ALA A 127 9.58 78.89 11.53
CA ALA A 127 8.99 79.28 12.80
C ALA A 127 7.60 79.87 12.59
N SER A 128 6.63 79.49 13.43
CA SER A 128 5.29 80.07 13.45
C SER A 128 4.65 79.96 14.83
N SER A 129 3.90 80.98 15.23
CA SER A 129 3.04 80.94 16.41
C SER A 129 1.68 80.30 16.13
N ARG A 130 1.37 80.02 14.86
CA ARG A 130 0.15 79.28 14.46
C ARG A 130 0.34 77.78 14.66
N THR A 131 -0.75 77.09 14.94
CA THR A 131 -0.74 75.63 15.10
C THR A 131 -1.03 74.95 13.77
N TYR A 132 -0.03 74.24 13.23
CA TYR A 132 -0.18 73.34 12.09
C TYR A 132 -0.19 71.88 12.52
N THR A 133 -0.90 71.05 11.76
CA THR A 133 -0.98 69.60 11.95
C THR A 133 0.36 68.95 11.58
N VAL A 134 0.90 68.14 12.49
CA VAL A 134 2.05 67.26 12.24
C VAL A 134 1.52 65.91 11.75
N ALA A 135 2.05 65.44 10.62
CA ALA A 135 1.64 64.21 9.97
C ALA A 135 1.94 62.96 10.80
N THR A 136 1.07 61.94 10.68
CA THR A 136 1.34 60.58 11.16
C THR A 136 2.15 59.83 10.11
N LEU A 137 3.22 59.15 10.52
CA LEU A 137 4.17 58.41 9.69
C LEU A 137 3.94 56.90 9.83
N ALA A 138 3.73 56.20 8.71
CA ALA A 138 3.39 54.78 8.71
C ALA A 138 4.61 53.88 8.43
N ASN A 139 5.16 53.26 9.48
CA ASN A 139 6.36 52.42 9.45
C ASN A 139 6.03 50.92 9.41
N TYR A 140 5.30 50.46 8.38
CA TYR A 140 5.00 49.04 8.15
C TYR A 140 5.73 48.45 6.93
N GLY A 141 6.66 49.18 6.33
CA GLY A 141 7.42 48.71 5.16
C GLY A 141 6.58 48.59 3.89
N ILE A 142 5.89 49.66 3.47
CA ILE A 142 5.03 49.65 2.27
C ILE A 142 5.76 49.19 0.99
N ALA A 143 7.08 49.43 0.89
CA ALA A 143 7.92 49.00 -0.23
C ALA A 143 8.22 47.49 -0.24
N GLN A 144 8.08 46.83 0.91
CA GLN A 144 8.31 45.39 1.14
C GLN A 144 7.01 44.57 1.03
N TYR A 145 5.92 45.21 0.58
CA TYR A 145 4.66 44.53 0.36
C TYR A 145 4.80 43.53 -0.80
N GLN A 146 4.81 42.24 -0.49
CA GLN A 146 4.94 41.17 -1.49
C GLN A 146 3.56 40.76 -2.02
N VAL A 147 3.46 40.76 -3.34
CA VAL A 147 2.32 40.20 -4.10
C VAL A 147 2.76 38.83 -4.59
N SER A 148 1.96 37.78 -4.37
CA SER A 148 2.22 36.45 -4.93
C SER A 148 2.30 36.51 -6.46
N LEU A 149 3.03 35.61 -7.11
CA LEU A 149 3.08 35.53 -8.59
C LEU A 149 1.68 35.34 -9.20
N SER A 150 0.77 34.66 -8.49
CA SER A 150 -0.64 34.49 -8.86
C SER A 150 -1.46 35.78 -8.76
N ASP A 151 -0.96 36.76 -8.00
CA ASP A 151 -1.68 37.95 -7.56
C ASP A 151 -1.25 39.20 -8.32
N ILE A 152 -0.21 39.10 -9.15
CA ILE A 152 0.29 40.21 -10.00
C ILE A 152 -0.82 40.72 -10.95
N ASP A 153 -1.70 39.81 -11.37
CA ASP A 153 -2.84 40.11 -12.24
C ASP A 153 -4.07 40.62 -11.48
N ASP A 154 -4.06 40.59 -10.13
CA ASP A 154 -5.19 41.03 -9.32
C ASP A 154 -4.98 42.49 -8.85
N PRO A 155 -5.56 43.48 -9.55
CA PRO A 155 -5.41 44.89 -9.19
C PRO A 155 -5.94 45.24 -7.80
N ASN A 156 -6.76 44.36 -7.18
CA ASN A 156 -7.36 44.56 -5.86
C ASN A 156 -6.43 44.14 -4.72
N LYS A 157 -5.38 43.38 -5.03
CA LYS A 157 -4.36 42.99 -4.05
C LYS A 157 -3.23 44.02 -3.93
N TYR A 158 -3.21 45.07 -4.75
CA TYR A 158 -2.23 46.15 -4.61
C TYR A 158 -2.64 47.19 -3.56
N ARG A 159 -1.66 47.71 -2.82
CA ARG A 159 -1.93 48.78 -1.83
C ARG A 159 -2.20 50.10 -2.51
N TRP A 160 -3.32 50.71 -2.16
CA TRP A 160 -3.68 52.05 -2.59
C TRP A 160 -2.85 53.11 -1.88
N VAL A 161 -2.39 54.08 -2.65
CA VAL A 161 -1.73 55.28 -2.15
C VAL A 161 -2.25 56.53 -2.83
N PHE A 162 -2.12 57.64 -2.12
CA PHE A 162 -2.54 58.96 -2.59
C PHE A 162 -1.33 59.89 -2.57
N VAL A 163 -1.19 60.72 -3.59
CA VAL A 163 -0.08 61.66 -3.72
C VAL A 163 -0.64 63.07 -3.76
N CYS A 164 -0.20 63.89 -2.81
CA CYS A 164 -0.62 65.28 -2.66
C CYS A 164 0.56 66.22 -2.91
N GLY A 165 0.35 67.26 -3.72
CA GLY A 165 1.35 68.30 -3.99
C GLY A 165 0.82 69.45 -4.84
N PHE A 166 1.70 70.34 -5.27
CA PHE A 166 1.35 71.55 -6.03
C PHE A 166 1.95 71.50 -7.45
N PRO A 167 1.20 71.10 -8.50
CA PRO A 167 1.70 71.09 -9.88
C PRO A 167 2.01 72.50 -10.42
N GLY A 168 3.21 72.71 -10.99
CA GLY A 168 3.58 73.95 -11.69
C GLY A 168 5.09 74.22 -11.80
N THR A 169 5.51 74.93 -12.86
CA THR A 169 6.80 75.66 -12.94
C THR A 169 6.72 76.83 -13.95
N LYS A 170 6.84 78.08 -13.46
CA LYS A 170 6.98 79.38 -14.18
C LYS A 170 5.98 79.78 -15.30
N PRO A 171 5.53 81.04 -15.26
CA PRO A 171 4.62 81.56 -14.24
C PRO A 171 3.19 81.13 -14.56
N LEU A 172 2.49 80.58 -13.58
CA LEU A 172 1.05 80.49 -13.61
C LEU A 172 0.50 81.60 -12.74
N SER A 173 -0.18 82.53 -13.39
CA SER A 173 -1.24 83.29 -12.75
C SER A 173 -2.53 82.63 -13.21
N PRO A 174 -3.34 82.04 -12.31
CA PRO A 174 -3.26 82.06 -10.84
C PRO A 174 -2.22 81.08 -10.22
N PRO A 175 -1.90 81.20 -8.91
CA PRO A 175 -0.94 80.33 -8.21
C PRO A 175 -1.29 78.84 -8.31
N PRO A 176 -0.29 77.93 -8.28
CA PRO A 176 -0.51 76.49 -8.24
C PRO A 176 -1.48 76.08 -7.13
N GLN A 177 -2.54 75.38 -7.51
CA GLN A 177 -3.49 74.77 -6.57
C GLN A 177 -2.98 73.40 -6.11
N ARG A 178 -3.45 72.94 -4.95
CA ARG A 178 -3.14 71.60 -4.45
C ARG A 178 -3.83 70.56 -5.36
N LEU A 179 -3.16 69.45 -5.60
CA LEU A 179 -3.68 68.32 -6.36
C LEU A 179 -3.53 67.04 -5.55
N LEU A 180 -4.60 66.26 -5.46
CA LEU A 180 -4.58 64.90 -4.93
C LEU A 180 -4.75 63.90 -6.09
N THR A 181 -3.87 62.92 -6.19
CA THR A 181 -3.97 61.84 -7.16
C THR A 181 -3.99 60.50 -6.46
N GLY A 182 -4.80 59.56 -6.97
CA GLY A 182 -4.85 58.19 -6.47
C GLY A 182 -4.02 57.24 -7.32
N GLY A 183 -3.62 56.11 -6.73
CA GLY A 183 -2.91 55.07 -7.45
C GLY A 183 -2.53 53.92 -6.53
N ARG A 184 -1.64 53.06 -7.02
CA ARG A 184 -1.26 51.81 -6.36
C ARG A 184 0.25 51.69 -6.27
N VAL A 185 0.76 51.19 -5.14
CA VAL A 185 2.18 50.89 -4.95
C VAL A 185 2.53 49.58 -5.63
N TYR A 186 3.62 49.59 -6.37
CA TYR A 186 4.20 48.42 -7.00
C TYR A 186 5.38 47.90 -6.16
N PRO A 187 5.41 46.59 -5.82
CA PRO A 187 6.51 46.01 -5.08
C PRO A 187 7.82 46.15 -5.85
N ARG A 188 8.90 46.53 -5.17
CA ARG A 188 10.25 46.56 -5.74
C ARG A 188 10.73 45.19 -6.23
N GLU A 189 10.24 44.13 -5.57
CA GLU A 189 10.57 42.73 -5.82
C GLU A 189 9.62 42.07 -6.83
N SER A 190 8.49 42.71 -7.13
CA SER A 190 7.68 42.29 -8.27
C SER A 190 8.55 42.49 -9.50
N LEU A 191 8.64 41.48 -10.34
CA LEU A 191 9.29 41.57 -11.65
C LEU A 191 8.50 42.52 -12.58
N ASP A 192 7.85 43.57 -12.05
CA ASP A 192 6.98 44.46 -12.81
C ASP A 192 7.79 45.30 -13.80
N PHE A 193 7.22 45.34 -15.00
CA PHE A 193 7.84 45.61 -16.28
C PHE A 193 7.72 47.08 -16.69
N ALA A 194 7.32 47.93 -15.75
CA ALA A 194 7.04 49.35 -15.94
C ALA A 194 8.22 50.27 -15.59
N VAL A 195 9.25 49.74 -14.91
CA VAL A 195 10.43 50.52 -14.51
C VAL A 195 11.38 50.59 -15.69
N LYS A 196 11.61 51.81 -16.17
CA LYS A 196 12.41 52.06 -17.36
C LYS A 196 13.90 52.09 -17.08
N ASP A 197 14.29 52.59 -15.91
CA ASP A 197 15.68 52.97 -15.67
C ASP A 197 16.25 52.34 -14.38
N LYS A 198 17.51 51.91 -14.44
CA LYS A 198 18.31 51.53 -13.27
C LYS A 198 18.41 52.68 -12.26
N TYR A 199 18.34 53.94 -12.72
CA TYR A 199 18.31 55.13 -11.88
C TYR A 199 17.04 55.24 -11.02
N SER A 200 15.92 54.64 -11.43
CA SER A 200 14.63 54.65 -10.70
C SER A 200 14.67 53.95 -9.35
N LEU A 201 15.77 53.27 -9.02
CA LEU A 201 16.05 52.63 -7.72
C LEU A 201 17.34 53.15 -7.06
N THR A 202 17.85 54.30 -7.51
CA THR A 202 19.01 54.98 -6.92
C THR A 202 18.57 56.20 -6.11
N ASN A 203 19.46 56.78 -5.31
CA ASN A 203 19.17 57.97 -4.49
C ASN A 203 17.98 57.82 -3.52
N GLY A 204 17.67 56.58 -3.11
CA GLY A 204 16.59 56.26 -2.17
C GLY A 204 15.18 56.15 -2.78
N TYR A 205 15.03 56.20 -4.11
CA TYR A 205 13.75 56.00 -4.80
C TYR A 205 13.30 54.54 -4.73
N GLU A 206 12.77 54.12 -3.59
CA GLU A 206 12.38 52.73 -3.34
C GLU A 206 10.85 52.52 -3.39
N LEU A 207 10.08 53.57 -3.63
CA LEU A 207 8.64 53.50 -3.88
C LEU A 207 8.33 53.76 -5.35
N LEU A 208 7.65 52.79 -5.96
CA LEU A 208 7.09 52.88 -7.31
C LEU A 208 5.58 52.87 -7.20
N TYR A 209 4.89 53.81 -7.84
CA TYR A 209 3.42 53.85 -7.81
C TYR A 209 2.82 54.47 -9.07
N THR A 210 1.52 54.23 -9.28
CA THR A 210 0.84 54.63 -10.52
C THR A 210 0.35 56.07 -10.55
N ASN A 211 0.24 56.72 -9.38
CA ASN A 211 -0.34 58.05 -9.21
C ASN A 211 0.25 59.04 -10.20
N LEU A 212 -0.57 59.87 -10.84
CA LEU A 212 -0.06 60.86 -11.79
C LEU A 212 0.66 61.98 -11.02
N SER A 213 1.98 62.07 -11.18
CA SER A 213 2.78 63.12 -10.53
C SER A 213 3.31 64.08 -11.57
N TYR A 214 3.15 65.37 -11.29
CA TYR A 214 3.55 66.45 -12.20
C TYR A 214 4.71 67.24 -11.59
N ARG A 215 5.43 67.95 -12.45
CA ARG A 215 6.47 68.89 -12.02
C ARG A 215 5.91 69.87 -10.98
N GLY A 216 6.61 70.05 -9.87
CA GLY A 216 6.18 70.87 -8.73
C GLY A 216 5.57 70.10 -7.56
N MET A 217 5.11 68.86 -7.78
CA MET A 217 4.61 67.99 -6.70
C MET A 217 5.72 67.29 -5.91
N SER A 218 6.98 67.43 -6.34
CA SER A 218 8.14 66.84 -5.66
C SER A 218 8.27 67.36 -4.22
N GLY A 219 8.54 66.46 -3.28
CA GLY A 219 8.51 66.68 -1.84
C GLY A 219 7.15 66.52 -1.17
N GLY A 220 6.07 66.31 -1.93
CA GLY A 220 4.72 66.10 -1.41
C GLY A 220 4.52 64.75 -0.72
N ALA A 221 3.42 64.61 0.03
CA ALA A 221 3.13 63.38 0.77
C ALA A 221 2.65 62.24 -0.14
N VAL A 222 3.19 61.04 0.07
CA VAL A 222 2.58 59.77 -0.35
C VAL A 222 1.86 59.20 0.87
N LEU A 223 0.55 58.99 0.76
CA LEU A 223 -0.35 58.64 1.86
C LEU A 223 -0.97 57.26 1.64
N ASP A 224 -1.18 56.48 2.71
CA ASP A 224 -2.02 55.28 2.67
C ASP A 224 -3.53 55.62 2.74
N SER A 225 -4.39 54.59 2.76
CA SER A 225 -5.84 54.75 2.85
C SER A 225 -6.34 55.38 4.16
N GLN A 226 -5.50 55.53 5.17
CA GLN A 226 -5.82 56.20 6.43
C GLN A 226 -5.23 57.62 6.51
N GLY A 227 -4.64 58.12 5.41
CA GLY A 227 -4.02 59.44 5.36
C GLY A 227 -2.68 59.53 6.08
N ARG A 228 -2.02 58.40 6.37
CA ARG A 228 -0.69 58.37 7.01
C ARG A 228 0.41 58.43 5.96
N VAL A 229 1.47 59.17 6.24
CA VAL A 229 2.60 59.35 5.32
C VAL A 229 3.42 58.07 5.27
N VAL A 230 3.40 57.43 4.11
CA VAL A 230 4.16 56.21 3.79
C VAL A 230 5.40 56.50 2.96
N GLY A 231 5.51 57.72 2.41
CA GLY A 231 6.69 58.18 1.68
C GLY A 231 6.59 59.63 1.21
N VAL A 232 7.63 60.07 0.51
CA VAL A 232 7.76 61.39 -0.09
C VAL A 232 7.82 61.27 -1.60
N ASN A 233 6.94 61.98 -2.31
CA ASN A 233 6.90 61.99 -3.76
C ASN A 233 8.10 62.76 -4.32
N THR A 234 8.75 62.27 -5.37
CA THR A 234 9.97 62.92 -5.89
C THR A 234 9.87 63.25 -7.38
N GLY A 235 9.23 62.40 -8.18
CA GLY A 235 9.04 62.63 -9.61
C GLY A 235 8.33 61.48 -10.31
N ALA A 236 8.41 61.46 -11.63
CA ALA A 236 7.91 60.38 -12.47
C ALA A 236 8.92 60.06 -13.58
N GLU A 237 8.97 58.78 -13.99
CA GLU A 237 9.81 58.35 -15.09
C GLU A 237 9.38 59.02 -16.40
N ASN A 238 10.27 59.83 -16.94
CA ASN A 238 10.04 60.68 -18.10
C ASN A 238 11.17 60.57 -19.13
N GLU A 239 10.95 61.18 -20.29
CA GLU A 239 11.89 61.21 -21.39
C GLU A 239 11.59 62.41 -22.29
N TYR A 240 12.60 63.04 -22.88
CA TYR A 240 12.35 64.07 -23.90
C TYR A 240 12.15 63.41 -25.26
N VAL A 241 11.03 63.74 -25.90
CA VAL A 241 10.58 63.18 -27.17
C VAL A 241 10.41 64.32 -28.16
N GLU A 242 11.05 64.19 -29.30
CA GLU A 242 10.90 65.12 -30.41
C GLU A 242 9.51 64.95 -31.04
N SER A 243 8.73 66.03 -31.07
CA SER A 243 7.44 66.11 -31.78
C SER A 243 7.66 66.32 -33.28
N GLN A 244 6.61 66.20 -34.09
CA GLN A 244 6.68 66.44 -35.53
C GLN A 244 7.08 67.86 -35.92
N SER A 245 6.86 68.82 -35.02
CA SER A 245 7.32 70.21 -35.20
C SER A 245 8.81 70.39 -34.90
N GLY A 246 9.51 69.36 -34.42
CA GLY A 246 10.93 69.41 -34.05
C GLY A 246 11.17 69.93 -32.62
N GLU A 247 10.10 70.11 -31.83
CA GLU A 247 10.22 70.52 -30.44
C GLU A 247 10.41 69.32 -29.52
N PHE A 248 11.26 69.45 -28.51
CA PHE A 248 11.45 68.39 -27.51
C PHE A 248 10.47 68.58 -26.36
N GLU A 249 9.54 67.65 -26.25
CA GLU A 249 8.50 67.64 -25.23
C GLU A 249 8.73 66.50 -24.23
N GLU A 250 8.29 66.71 -22.99
CA GLU A 250 8.44 65.71 -21.92
C GLU A 250 7.34 64.64 -22.03
N ALA A 251 7.74 63.38 -22.21
CA ALA A 251 6.86 62.23 -22.21
C ALA A 251 6.99 61.42 -20.92
N TYR A 252 5.89 61.25 -20.18
CA TYR A 252 5.85 60.46 -18.94
C TYR A 252 5.53 59.01 -19.29
N ILE A 253 6.57 58.19 -19.39
CA ILE A 253 6.49 56.84 -19.98
C ILE A 253 6.55 55.70 -18.97
N GLY A 254 6.76 56.00 -17.67
CA GLY A 254 6.82 54.99 -16.61
C GLY A 254 6.02 55.36 -15.36
N ARG A 255 6.46 54.85 -14.19
CA ARG A 255 5.79 55.04 -12.88
C ARG A 255 6.23 56.33 -12.20
N SER A 256 5.51 56.71 -11.15
CA SER A 256 5.99 57.72 -10.21
C SER A 256 6.93 57.13 -9.17
N LEU A 257 7.86 57.97 -8.72
CA LEU A 257 8.95 57.63 -7.83
C LEU A 257 8.81 58.36 -6.50
N GLY A 258 9.00 57.63 -5.42
CA GLY A 258 9.03 58.18 -4.07
C GLY A 258 10.07 57.51 -3.18
N ILE A 259 10.31 58.15 -2.04
CA ILE A 259 11.23 57.68 -1.01
C ILE A 259 10.39 57.21 0.17
N PRO A 260 10.49 55.94 0.60
CA PRO A 260 9.65 55.43 1.66
C PRO A 260 9.98 56.06 3.01
N ILE A 261 8.96 56.20 3.84
CA ILE A 261 9.08 56.95 5.09
C ILE A 261 10.07 56.31 6.07
N ASN A 262 10.24 54.98 6.02
CA ASN A 262 11.26 54.26 6.81
C ASN A 262 12.69 54.76 6.53
N THR A 263 12.98 55.18 5.29
CA THR A 263 14.27 55.77 4.92
C THR A 263 14.48 57.09 5.66
N PHE A 264 13.45 57.95 5.72
CA PHE A 264 13.51 59.18 6.51
C PHE A 264 13.62 58.89 8.01
N LEU A 265 12.87 57.93 8.55
CA LEU A 265 12.94 57.57 9.97
C LEU A 265 14.35 57.16 10.39
N GLY A 266 15.09 56.46 9.53
CA GLY A 266 16.51 56.14 9.76
C GLY A 266 17.48 57.33 9.65
N LEU A 267 17.02 58.46 9.08
CA LEU A 267 17.81 59.67 8.85
C LEU A 267 17.40 60.85 9.76
N ALA A 268 16.25 60.78 10.44
CA ALA A 268 15.65 61.89 11.17
C ALA A 268 16.60 62.53 12.20
N SER A 269 17.40 61.73 12.91
CA SER A 269 18.39 62.21 13.89
C SER A 269 19.46 63.11 13.27
N LYS A 270 19.80 62.92 11.98
CA LYS A 270 20.75 63.78 11.26
C LYS A 270 20.19 65.18 10.96
N ALA A 271 18.87 65.35 11.03
CA ALA A 271 18.19 66.65 10.95
C ALA A 271 17.84 67.22 12.33
N ASN A 272 18.42 66.68 13.41
CA ASN A 272 18.15 67.03 14.80
C ASN A 272 16.68 66.81 15.23
N ILE A 273 15.95 65.92 14.55
CA ILE A 273 14.60 65.53 14.95
C ILE A 273 14.70 64.32 15.88
N LYS A 274 14.14 64.44 17.08
CA LYS A 274 14.11 63.37 18.08
C LYS A 274 12.89 62.46 17.85
N PRO A 275 12.97 61.15 18.17
CA PRO A 275 11.86 60.22 17.97
C PRO A 275 10.54 60.67 18.61
N GLU A 276 10.58 61.29 19.79
CA GLU A 276 9.40 61.80 20.51
C GLU A 276 8.68 62.96 19.79
N GLN A 277 9.32 63.60 18.82
CA GLN A 277 8.73 64.68 18.00
C GLN A 277 7.98 64.13 16.77
N LEU A 278 8.07 62.82 16.50
CA LEU A 278 7.45 62.14 15.37
C LEU A 278 6.22 61.35 15.82
N LYS A 279 5.14 61.40 15.04
CA LYS A 279 3.97 60.53 15.24
C LYS A 279 4.12 59.30 14.36
N ILE A 280 4.41 58.14 14.94
CA ILE A 280 4.70 56.90 14.18
C ILE A 280 3.69 55.82 14.51
N GLU A 281 3.15 55.17 13.47
CA GLU A 281 2.32 53.98 13.57
C GLU A 281 2.92 52.83 12.75
N THR A 282 2.81 51.60 13.23
CA THR A 282 3.48 50.43 12.64
C THR A 282 2.53 49.38 12.07
N PHE A 283 1.22 49.53 12.27
CA PHE A 283 0.23 48.57 11.79
C PHE A 283 -0.15 48.81 10.31
N ILE A 284 -0.40 47.70 9.61
CA ILE A 284 -0.89 47.69 8.23
C ILE A 284 -2.38 48.10 8.20
N PRO A 285 -2.80 49.05 7.35
CA PRO A 285 -4.22 49.41 7.25
C PRO A 285 -5.01 48.24 6.65
N THR A 286 -6.29 48.13 7.02
CA THR A 286 -7.21 47.15 6.43
C THR A 286 -7.38 47.38 4.93
N ASN A 287 -7.56 46.30 4.17
CA ASN A 287 -7.80 46.40 2.73
C ASN A 287 -9.10 47.15 2.45
N LEU A 288 -9.09 47.97 1.41
CA LEU A 288 -10.28 48.66 0.91
C LEU A 288 -11.26 47.65 0.32
N THR A 289 -12.54 47.87 0.55
CA THR A 289 -13.63 47.14 -0.10
C THR A 289 -13.72 47.49 -1.59
N GLU A 290 -14.34 46.62 -2.39
CA GLU A 290 -14.59 46.89 -3.82
C GLU A 290 -15.35 48.20 -4.06
N LEU A 291 -16.29 48.54 -3.17
CA LEU A 291 -17.06 49.78 -3.25
C LEU A 291 -16.17 51.01 -3.02
N GLU A 292 -15.26 50.96 -2.05
CA GLU A 292 -14.29 52.04 -1.79
C GLU A 292 -13.30 52.18 -2.96
N MET A 293 -12.79 51.08 -3.50
CA MET A 293 -11.91 51.10 -4.66
C MET A 293 -12.60 51.65 -5.90
N ALA A 294 -13.86 51.27 -6.15
CA ALA A 294 -14.66 51.81 -7.24
C ALA A 294 -14.89 53.33 -7.07
N SER A 295 -15.15 53.77 -5.85
CA SER A 295 -15.31 55.20 -5.51
C SER A 295 -14.03 55.99 -5.77
N ILE A 296 -12.85 55.47 -5.41
CA ILE A 296 -11.57 56.10 -5.72
C ILE A 296 -11.36 56.22 -7.24
N ARG A 297 -11.63 55.15 -7.99
CA ARG A 297 -11.52 55.15 -9.47
C ARG A 297 -12.43 56.21 -10.09
N GLN A 298 -13.66 56.34 -9.61
CA GLN A 298 -14.62 57.31 -10.11
C GLN A 298 -14.18 58.77 -9.86
N GLN A 299 -13.67 59.06 -8.65
CA GLN A 299 -13.34 60.43 -8.23
C GLN A 299 -11.96 60.90 -8.74
N LEU A 300 -10.96 60.01 -8.79
CA LEU A 300 -9.57 60.42 -9.07
C LEU A 300 -9.06 60.02 -10.47
N PHE A 301 -9.71 59.12 -11.21
CA PHE A 301 -9.23 58.63 -12.52
C PHE A 301 -10.00 59.22 -13.72
N ASN A 302 -10.70 60.33 -13.54
CA ASN A 302 -11.40 61.02 -14.64
C ASN A 302 -10.44 61.90 -15.45
N LEU A 303 -9.80 61.31 -16.47
CA LEU A 303 -8.84 62.00 -17.35
C LEU A 303 -9.50 62.51 -18.63
N GLN A 304 -9.33 63.79 -18.92
CA GLN A 304 -9.82 64.42 -20.16
C GLN A 304 -8.88 64.16 -21.33
N ALA A 305 -9.46 63.87 -22.50
CA ALA A 305 -8.68 63.70 -23.71
C ALA A 305 -8.09 65.05 -24.17
N PRO A 306 -6.89 65.05 -24.78
CA PRO A 306 -6.35 66.25 -25.39
C PRO A 306 -7.26 66.71 -26.55
N SER A 307 -7.14 67.98 -26.92
CA SER A 307 -7.93 68.55 -28.02
C SER A 307 -7.69 67.80 -29.33
N SER A 308 -8.65 67.84 -30.25
CA SER A 308 -8.57 67.12 -31.53
C SER A 308 -7.38 67.53 -32.40
N ASN A 309 -6.86 68.74 -32.20
CA ASN A 309 -5.68 69.31 -32.87
C ASN A 309 -4.36 69.14 -32.10
N ALA A 310 -4.37 68.43 -30.96
CA ALA A 310 -3.14 68.15 -30.22
C ALA A 310 -2.20 67.23 -31.01
N ASP A 311 -0.90 67.41 -30.83
CA ASP A 311 0.15 66.62 -31.48
C ASP A 311 0.24 65.18 -30.94
N GLU A 312 1.12 64.39 -31.56
CA GLU A 312 1.31 62.99 -31.18
C GLU A 312 1.88 62.79 -29.78
N VAL A 313 2.65 63.75 -29.23
CA VAL A 313 3.29 63.63 -27.91
C VAL A 313 2.24 63.86 -26.82
N ALA A 314 1.30 64.79 -27.03
CA ALA A 314 0.12 64.96 -26.18
C ALA A 314 -0.75 63.69 -26.14
N TRP A 315 -1.00 63.05 -27.29
CA TRP A 315 -1.73 61.78 -27.34
C TRP A 315 -0.94 60.61 -26.71
N LEU A 316 0.39 60.57 -26.85
CA LEU A 316 1.25 59.60 -26.17
C LEU A 316 1.13 59.76 -24.64
N ASN A 317 1.27 60.98 -24.13
CA ASN A 317 1.17 61.28 -22.71
C ASN A 317 -0.21 60.93 -22.14
N TYR A 318 -1.27 61.26 -22.88
CA TYR A 318 -2.62 60.87 -22.50
C TYR A 318 -2.79 59.34 -22.41
N GLY A 319 -2.26 58.61 -23.40
CA GLY A 319 -2.23 57.15 -23.36
C GLY A 319 -1.48 56.58 -22.16
N ASN A 320 -0.31 57.15 -21.82
CA ASN A 320 0.47 56.72 -20.66
C ASN A 320 -0.24 57.00 -19.33
N GLN A 321 -0.92 58.14 -19.20
CA GLN A 321 -1.72 58.47 -18.03
C GLN A 321 -2.87 57.46 -17.86
N LEU A 322 -3.61 57.18 -18.94
CA LEU A 322 -4.69 56.20 -18.96
C LEU A 322 -4.21 54.79 -18.59
N TRP A 323 -3.05 54.38 -19.10
CA TRP A 323 -2.42 53.10 -18.76
C TRP A 323 -2.10 53.01 -17.26
N ARG A 324 -1.48 54.06 -16.67
CA ARG A 324 -1.14 54.07 -15.24
C ARG A 324 -2.36 53.95 -14.34
N VAL A 325 -3.47 54.58 -14.69
CA VAL A 325 -4.73 54.49 -13.93
C VAL A 325 -5.53 53.22 -14.25
N GLY A 326 -5.02 52.33 -15.10
CA GLY A 326 -5.64 51.04 -15.43
C GLY A 326 -6.76 51.12 -16.48
N GLN A 327 -6.91 52.23 -17.20
CA GLN A 327 -7.89 52.40 -18.27
C GLN A 327 -7.32 51.94 -19.62
N SER A 328 -6.96 50.65 -19.70
CA SER A 328 -6.19 50.07 -20.81
C SER A 328 -6.86 50.22 -22.18
N GLU A 329 -8.20 50.12 -22.27
CA GLU A 329 -8.93 50.27 -23.54
C GLU A 329 -8.79 51.69 -24.11
N ARG A 330 -9.03 52.70 -23.27
CA ARG A 330 -8.85 54.12 -23.64
C ARG A 330 -7.38 54.39 -23.99
N ALA A 331 -6.44 53.80 -23.26
CA ALA A 331 -5.01 53.95 -23.52
C ALA A 331 -4.64 53.42 -24.93
N VAL A 332 -5.14 52.24 -25.32
CA VAL A 332 -4.92 51.68 -26.67
C VAL A 332 -5.43 52.62 -27.76
N THR A 333 -6.59 53.24 -27.57
CA THR A 333 -7.17 54.22 -28.50
C THR A 333 -6.31 55.48 -28.59
N ALA A 334 -5.85 56.02 -27.45
CA ALA A 334 -4.96 57.18 -27.42
C ALA A 334 -3.62 56.92 -28.13
N PHE A 335 -2.99 55.76 -27.87
CA PHE A 335 -1.77 55.38 -28.56
C PHE A 335 -1.99 55.15 -30.05
N ALA A 336 -3.12 54.57 -30.46
CA ALA A 336 -3.47 54.42 -31.87
C ALA A 336 -3.59 55.78 -32.57
N ARG A 337 -4.13 56.80 -31.88
CA ARG A 337 -4.18 58.17 -32.39
C ARG A 337 -2.79 58.79 -32.52
N ALA A 338 -1.91 58.62 -31.52
CA ALA A 338 -0.51 59.07 -31.61
C ALA A 338 0.24 58.41 -32.79
N ILE A 339 0.04 57.11 -33.01
CA ILE A 339 0.60 56.36 -34.16
C ILE A 339 0.04 56.88 -35.49
N GLN A 340 -1.24 57.21 -35.56
CA GLN A 340 -1.85 57.75 -36.78
C GLN A 340 -1.24 59.10 -37.16
N LEU A 341 -0.98 59.95 -36.17
CA LEU A 341 -0.31 61.24 -36.38
C LEU A 341 1.14 61.03 -36.79
N LYS A 342 1.89 60.14 -36.11
CA LYS A 342 3.30 59.81 -36.40
C LYS A 342 3.49 58.29 -36.60
N PRO A 343 3.46 57.78 -37.84
CA PRO A 343 3.52 56.34 -38.11
C PRO A 343 4.80 55.62 -37.67
N ASN A 344 5.94 56.32 -37.57
CA ASN A 344 7.22 55.74 -37.11
C ASN A 344 7.45 55.98 -35.60
N PHE A 345 6.38 56.10 -34.81
CA PHE A 345 6.48 56.46 -33.39
C PHE A 345 6.56 55.24 -32.48
N TYR A 346 7.76 54.65 -32.36
CA TYR A 346 7.97 53.41 -31.61
C TYR A 346 7.48 53.47 -30.15
N ARG A 347 7.58 54.63 -29.47
CA ARG A 347 7.09 54.82 -28.09
C ARG A 347 5.58 54.61 -27.96
N ALA A 348 4.80 55.08 -28.95
CA ALA A 348 3.36 54.87 -28.98
C ALA A 348 3.00 53.40 -29.29
N TYR A 349 3.75 52.72 -30.16
CA TYR A 349 3.61 51.27 -30.34
C TYR A 349 3.93 50.48 -29.07
N PHE A 350 4.97 50.90 -28.33
CA PHE A 350 5.36 50.27 -27.08
C PHE A 350 4.27 50.41 -26.01
N GLY A 351 3.79 51.64 -25.76
CA GLY A 351 2.66 51.88 -24.86
C GLY A 351 1.39 51.11 -25.25
N LYS A 352 1.09 51.06 -26.56
CA LYS A 352 -0.03 50.26 -27.09
C LYS A 352 0.14 48.77 -26.80
N GLY A 353 1.34 48.22 -26.99
CA GLY A 353 1.65 46.82 -26.70
C GLY A 353 1.42 46.47 -25.23
N ILE A 354 1.91 47.30 -24.31
CA ILE A 354 1.71 47.10 -22.87
C ILE A 354 0.23 47.14 -22.52
N ALA A 355 -0.50 48.15 -23.01
CA ALA A 355 -1.93 48.29 -22.74
C ALA A 355 -2.78 47.14 -23.32
N LEU A 356 -2.36 46.53 -24.44
CA LEU A 356 -2.97 45.31 -24.99
C LEU A 356 -2.64 44.07 -24.17
N SER A 357 -1.40 43.95 -23.68
CA SER A 357 -0.99 42.87 -22.77
C SER A 357 -1.81 42.90 -21.48
N ASN A 358 -2.04 44.09 -20.89
CA ASN A 358 -2.90 44.27 -19.73
C ASN A 358 -4.38 43.89 -19.98
N GLN A 359 -4.82 43.85 -21.24
CA GLN A 359 -6.14 43.34 -21.64
C GLN A 359 -6.14 41.84 -21.96
N LYS A 360 -5.01 41.15 -21.76
CA LYS A 360 -4.79 39.74 -22.16
C LYS A 360 -4.95 39.50 -23.66
N LYS A 361 -4.86 40.56 -24.48
CA LYS A 361 -4.90 40.51 -25.95
C LYS A 361 -3.49 40.28 -26.51
N TYR A 362 -2.90 39.14 -26.14
CA TYR A 362 -1.47 38.88 -26.36
C TYR A 362 -1.08 38.84 -27.84
N SER A 363 -1.93 38.35 -28.74
CA SER A 363 -1.66 38.35 -30.19
C SER A 363 -1.50 39.76 -30.76
N GLU A 364 -2.34 40.69 -30.34
CA GLU A 364 -2.30 42.09 -30.76
C GLU A 364 -1.12 42.83 -30.12
N ALA A 365 -0.82 42.52 -28.85
CA ALA A 365 0.35 43.04 -28.15
C ALA A 365 1.65 42.62 -28.87
N VAL A 366 1.78 41.35 -29.25
CA VAL A 366 2.91 40.82 -30.05
C VAL A 366 3.07 41.60 -31.35
N ALA A 367 1.97 41.90 -32.06
CA ALA A 367 2.03 42.69 -33.29
C ALA A 367 2.55 44.12 -33.04
N ALA A 368 2.10 44.77 -31.96
CA ALA A 368 2.58 46.09 -31.58
C ALA A 368 4.07 46.07 -31.21
N PHE A 369 4.52 45.13 -30.36
CA PHE A 369 5.93 45.02 -29.96
C PHE A 369 6.85 44.67 -31.13
N ARG A 370 6.41 43.84 -32.10
CA ARG A 370 7.17 43.59 -33.34
C ARG A 370 7.36 44.87 -34.18
N GLN A 371 6.42 45.82 -34.15
CA GLN A 371 6.64 47.12 -34.78
C GLN A 371 7.69 47.93 -34.04
N VAL A 372 7.71 47.89 -32.71
CA VAL A 372 8.75 48.55 -31.91
C VAL A 372 10.13 47.99 -32.24
N THR A 373 10.30 46.66 -32.22
CA THR A 373 11.60 46.03 -32.49
C THR A 373 12.06 46.17 -33.94
N ARG A 374 11.14 46.48 -34.88
CA ARG A 374 11.47 46.85 -36.26
C ARG A 374 11.93 48.30 -36.38
N LEU A 375 11.25 49.22 -35.70
CA LEU A 375 11.55 50.66 -35.75
C LEU A 375 12.81 51.02 -34.93
N GLU A 376 12.97 50.40 -33.77
CA GLU A 376 14.07 50.62 -32.84
C GLU A 376 14.61 49.28 -32.30
N PRO A 377 15.48 48.58 -33.08
CA PRO A 377 15.98 47.26 -32.69
C PRO A 377 16.83 47.23 -31.42
N SER A 378 17.45 48.36 -31.04
CA SER A 378 18.26 48.52 -29.82
C SER A 378 17.43 48.68 -28.54
N TYR A 379 16.12 48.92 -28.64
CA TYR A 379 15.27 49.12 -27.48
C TYR A 379 14.90 47.79 -26.83
N TYR A 380 15.81 47.26 -26.00
CA TYR A 380 15.67 45.96 -25.33
C TYR A 380 14.35 45.76 -24.55
N PRO A 381 13.70 46.78 -23.93
CA PRO A 381 12.44 46.57 -23.23
C PRO A 381 11.33 46.06 -24.17
N ALA A 382 11.35 46.42 -25.46
CA ALA A 382 10.40 45.88 -26.42
C ALA A 382 10.62 44.40 -26.72
N TRP A 383 11.88 43.92 -26.69
CA TRP A 383 12.19 42.51 -26.86
C TRP A 383 11.76 41.67 -25.63
N ASP A 384 11.92 42.20 -24.42
CA ASP A 384 11.45 41.56 -23.18
C ASP A 384 9.92 41.42 -23.19
N TRP A 385 9.21 42.53 -23.41
CA TRP A 385 7.74 42.54 -23.49
C TRP A 385 7.18 41.70 -24.65
N LEU A 386 7.89 41.65 -25.79
CA LEU A 386 7.57 40.73 -26.89
C LEU A 386 7.71 39.27 -26.43
N GLY A 387 8.81 38.94 -25.75
CA GLY A 387 9.05 37.61 -25.19
C GLY A 387 7.94 37.19 -24.22
N GLN A 388 7.56 38.08 -23.31
CA GLN A 388 6.50 37.82 -22.33
C GLN A 388 5.14 37.62 -22.99
N SER A 389 4.78 38.51 -23.92
CA SER A 389 3.51 38.38 -24.65
C SER A 389 3.46 37.08 -25.47
N LEU A 390 4.60 36.65 -26.04
CA LEU A 390 4.70 35.36 -26.72
C LEU A 390 4.61 34.18 -25.75
N TRP A 391 5.19 34.29 -24.55
CA TRP A 391 5.12 33.27 -23.50
C TRP A 391 3.68 33.05 -23.03
N GLU A 392 2.95 34.13 -22.76
CA GLU A 392 1.53 34.10 -22.41
C GLU A 392 0.66 33.58 -23.56
N PHE A 393 1.03 33.91 -24.79
CA PHE A 393 0.42 33.36 -26.00
C PHE A 393 0.88 31.92 -26.32
N LYS A 394 1.61 31.27 -25.41
CA LYS A 394 2.11 29.88 -25.48
C LYS A 394 3.02 29.60 -26.69
N LYS A 395 3.66 30.63 -27.23
CA LYS A 395 4.67 30.57 -28.31
C LYS A 395 6.08 30.55 -27.73
N TYR A 396 6.37 29.55 -26.89
CA TYR A 396 7.61 29.46 -26.12
C TYR A 396 8.92 29.53 -26.94
N PRO A 397 9.04 28.90 -28.13
CA PRO A 397 10.26 29.04 -28.94
C PRO A 397 10.51 30.46 -29.44
N GLU A 398 9.44 31.18 -29.82
CA GLU A 398 9.53 32.58 -30.27
C GLU A 398 9.82 33.51 -29.09
N ALA A 399 9.22 33.23 -27.93
CA ALA A 399 9.49 33.94 -26.68
C ALA A 399 10.98 33.84 -26.30
N LEU A 400 11.54 32.62 -26.36
CA LEU A 400 12.95 32.37 -26.10
C LEU A 400 13.86 33.19 -27.03
N ALA A 401 13.55 33.23 -28.33
CA ALA A 401 14.32 34.02 -29.29
C ALA A 401 14.26 35.53 -28.98
N ALA A 402 13.12 36.05 -28.53
CA ALA A 402 12.99 37.45 -28.13
C ALA A 402 13.84 37.75 -26.87
N TYR A 403 13.83 36.86 -25.86
CA TYR A 403 14.68 36.99 -24.68
C TYR A 403 16.17 36.92 -25.01
N ASP A 404 16.60 36.00 -25.89
CA ASP A 404 18.00 35.91 -26.33
C ASP A 404 18.47 37.20 -27.02
N ARG A 405 17.60 37.84 -27.81
CA ARG A 405 17.87 39.15 -28.42
C ARG A 405 17.96 40.26 -27.37
N ALA A 406 17.04 40.28 -26.40
CA ALA A 406 17.08 41.24 -25.29
C ALA A 406 18.39 41.13 -24.49
N ILE A 407 18.83 39.90 -24.16
CA ILE A 407 20.06 39.63 -23.40
C ILE A 407 21.31 40.06 -24.17
N THR A 408 21.30 39.93 -25.49
CA THR A 408 22.41 40.40 -26.33
C THR A 408 22.59 41.92 -26.22
N ILE A 409 21.50 42.66 -26.02
CA ILE A 409 21.51 44.12 -25.90
C ILE A 409 21.82 44.55 -24.45
N GLU A 410 21.16 43.94 -23.47
CA GLU A 410 21.34 44.25 -22.03
C GLU A 410 21.62 42.97 -21.22
N PRO A 411 22.88 42.50 -21.18
CA PRO A 411 23.22 41.22 -20.55
C PRO A 411 23.19 41.26 -19.02
N LYS A 412 23.09 42.43 -18.39
CA LYS A 412 23.10 42.57 -16.92
C LYS A 412 21.70 42.65 -16.31
N ASP A 413 20.65 42.63 -17.13
CA ASP A 413 19.28 42.57 -16.61
C ASP A 413 18.94 41.15 -16.16
N VAL A 414 18.81 40.99 -14.83
CA VAL A 414 18.51 39.73 -14.16
C VAL A 414 17.22 39.09 -14.72
N LYS A 415 16.22 39.92 -15.05
CA LYS A 415 14.88 39.47 -15.44
C LYS A 415 14.92 38.67 -16.74
N LEU A 416 15.74 39.11 -17.68
CA LEU A 416 15.87 38.46 -18.99
C LEU A 416 16.42 37.04 -18.85
N HIS A 417 17.44 36.86 -18.01
CA HIS A 417 18.01 35.54 -17.71
C HIS A 417 17.02 34.63 -16.99
N PHE A 418 16.23 35.18 -16.07
CA PHE A 418 15.14 34.44 -15.42
C PHE A 418 14.06 33.99 -16.42
N HIS A 419 13.53 34.90 -17.26
CA HIS A 419 12.52 34.57 -18.27
C HIS A 419 13.03 33.55 -19.29
N ARG A 420 14.29 33.69 -19.72
CA ARG A 420 14.96 32.71 -20.55
C ARG A 420 14.98 31.33 -19.87
N GLY A 421 15.38 31.27 -18.60
CA GLY A 421 15.40 30.04 -17.79
C GLY A 421 14.03 29.38 -17.64
N ALA A 422 13.01 30.16 -17.27
CA ALA A 422 11.64 29.68 -17.14
C ALA A 422 11.07 29.16 -18.48
N THR A 423 11.35 29.86 -19.58
CA THR A 423 10.92 29.44 -20.93
C THR A 423 11.61 28.14 -21.35
N LEU A 424 12.91 27.99 -21.06
CA LEU A 424 13.65 26.75 -21.31
C LEU A 424 13.13 25.58 -20.48
N HIS A 425 12.66 25.82 -19.25
CA HIS A 425 12.02 24.80 -18.42
C HIS A 425 10.76 24.24 -19.09
N LEU A 426 9.88 25.12 -19.60
CA LEU A 426 8.65 24.71 -20.30
C LEU A 426 8.95 23.96 -21.61
N LEU A 427 10.03 24.33 -22.29
CA LEU A 427 10.54 23.62 -23.46
C LEU A 427 11.27 22.31 -23.10
N GLN A 428 11.28 21.90 -21.82
CA GLN A 428 11.97 20.71 -21.29
C GLN A 428 13.49 20.71 -21.51
N ARG A 429 14.08 21.88 -21.79
CA ARG A 429 15.53 22.07 -21.98
C ARG A 429 16.19 22.38 -20.63
N TYR A 430 16.01 21.48 -19.67
CA TYR A 430 16.33 21.72 -18.25
C TYR A 430 17.78 22.10 -17.97
N ARG A 431 18.75 21.53 -18.70
CA ARG A 431 20.17 21.86 -18.52
C ARG A 431 20.47 23.31 -18.92
N GLU A 432 19.89 23.77 -20.01
CA GLU A 432 20.06 25.16 -20.47
C GLU A 432 19.29 26.14 -19.59
N ALA A 433 18.13 25.71 -19.08
CA ALA A 433 17.37 26.47 -18.09
C ALA A 433 18.21 26.74 -16.84
N ILE A 434 18.91 25.72 -16.32
CA ILE A 434 19.81 25.88 -15.17
C ILE A 434 20.90 26.91 -15.45
N VAL A 435 21.55 26.86 -16.61
CA VAL A 435 22.60 27.85 -16.98
C VAL A 435 22.05 29.27 -17.01
N ALA A 436 20.86 29.48 -17.60
CA ALA A 436 20.23 30.80 -17.61
C ALA A 436 19.90 31.29 -16.19
N LEU A 437 19.39 30.39 -15.34
CA LEU A 437 19.04 30.71 -13.96
C LEU A 437 20.27 30.95 -13.08
N ASP A 438 21.39 30.28 -13.35
CA ASP A 438 22.68 30.55 -12.72
C ASP A 438 23.15 31.98 -13.00
N GLU A 439 23.03 32.45 -14.25
CA GLU A 439 23.35 33.84 -14.60
C GLU A 439 22.41 34.83 -13.91
N ALA A 440 21.10 34.54 -13.85
CA ALA A 440 20.16 35.36 -13.09
C ALA A 440 20.58 35.46 -11.60
N ILE A 441 20.90 34.32 -10.97
CA ILE A 441 21.30 34.23 -9.56
C ILE A 441 22.63 34.96 -9.29
N LYS A 442 23.60 34.90 -10.22
CA LYS A 442 24.87 35.64 -10.13
C LYS A 442 24.65 37.16 -10.13
N LEU A 443 23.68 37.63 -10.93
CA LEU A 443 23.37 39.05 -11.05
C LEU A 443 22.55 39.55 -9.85
N SER A 444 21.63 38.74 -9.32
CA SER A 444 20.85 39.04 -8.11
C SER A 444 20.28 37.77 -7.47
N SER A 445 20.32 37.69 -6.14
CA SER A 445 19.78 36.58 -5.36
C SER A 445 18.25 36.60 -5.31
N LEU A 446 17.59 36.30 -6.44
CA LEU A 446 16.13 36.25 -6.56
C LEU A 446 15.56 34.89 -6.09
N PRO A 447 14.60 34.84 -5.14
CA PRO A 447 13.96 33.61 -4.70
C PRO A 447 13.36 32.79 -5.85
N GLN A 448 12.71 33.46 -6.81
CA GLN A 448 12.05 32.83 -7.95
C GLN A 448 13.04 32.09 -8.86
N ALA A 449 14.26 32.61 -9.01
CA ALA A 449 15.28 31.97 -9.81
C ALA A 449 15.77 30.66 -9.16
N TYR A 450 15.94 30.66 -7.83
CA TYR A 450 16.23 29.44 -7.08
C TYR A 450 15.08 28.42 -7.19
N ILE A 451 13.82 28.83 -7.01
CA ILE A 451 12.65 27.95 -7.16
C ILE A 451 12.66 27.28 -8.55
N MET A 452 12.79 28.08 -9.62
CA MET A 452 12.76 27.56 -10.99
C MET A 452 13.95 26.64 -11.29
N ARG A 453 15.13 26.94 -10.74
CA ARG A 453 16.33 26.10 -10.90
C ARG A 453 16.18 24.80 -10.11
N GLY A 454 15.60 24.86 -8.91
CA GLY A 454 15.23 23.71 -8.11
C GLY A 454 14.24 22.80 -8.83
N LEU A 455 13.21 23.37 -9.49
CA LEU A 455 12.30 22.61 -10.35
C LEU A 455 13.02 21.94 -11.52
N ALA A 456 13.94 22.64 -12.20
CA ALA A 456 14.73 22.07 -13.28
C ALA A 456 15.64 20.93 -12.80
N TYR A 457 16.29 21.08 -11.64
CA TYR A 457 17.07 20.01 -11.01
C TYR A 457 16.19 18.81 -10.63
N SER A 458 14.99 19.05 -10.10
CA SER A 458 14.01 18.01 -9.78
C SER A 458 13.63 17.17 -11.00
N ARG A 459 13.38 17.81 -12.15
CA ARG A 459 13.10 17.12 -13.43
C ARG A 459 14.27 16.27 -13.93
N LEU A 460 15.50 16.68 -13.62
CA LEU A 460 16.72 15.90 -13.90
C LEU A 460 17.04 14.85 -12.81
N ARG A 461 16.13 14.64 -11.84
CA ARG A 461 16.31 13.76 -10.66
C ARG A 461 17.52 14.12 -9.80
N ASN A 462 18.04 15.34 -9.90
CA ASN A 462 19.07 15.87 -9.02
C ASN A 462 18.43 16.46 -7.76
N TYR A 463 17.92 15.58 -6.90
CA TYR A 463 17.16 15.99 -5.71
C TYR A 463 17.99 16.73 -4.67
N GLN A 464 19.32 16.53 -4.64
CA GLN A 464 20.20 17.22 -3.70
C GLN A 464 20.28 18.72 -4.01
N ASN A 465 20.57 19.08 -5.27
CA ASN A 465 20.63 20.49 -5.66
C ASN A 465 19.24 21.14 -5.64
N ALA A 466 18.20 20.38 -5.98
CA ALA A 466 16.82 20.88 -5.92
C ALA A 466 16.41 21.28 -4.49
N LEU A 467 16.72 20.43 -3.50
CA LEU A 467 16.46 20.73 -2.09
C LEU A 467 17.23 21.97 -1.61
N ALA A 468 18.52 22.08 -1.96
CA ALA A 468 19.34 23.23 -1.60
C ALA A 468 18.77 24.54 -2.17
N ASP A 469 18.30 24.51 -3.42
CA ASP A 469 17.67 25.68 -4.05
C ASP A 469 16.36 26.07 -3.35
N PHE A 470 15.50 25.10 -2.99
CA PHE A 470 14.28 25.41 -2.25
C PHE A 470 14.56 25.91 -0.82
N GLU A 471 15.60 25.41 -0.15
CA GLU A 471 16.04 25.93 1.15
C GLU A 471 16.48 27.39 1.05
N VAL A 472 17.30 27.74 0.04
CA VAL A 472 17.71 29.12 -0.19
C VAL A 472 16.49 29.98 -0.53
N ALA A 473 15.61 29.52 -1.43
CA ALA A 473 14.39 30.25 -1.77
C ALA A 473 13.51 30.53 -0.55
N ILE A 474 13.31 29.55 0.34
CA ILE A 474 12.54 29.72 1.59
C ILE A 474 13.26 30.65 2.55
N SER A 475 14.60 30.61 2.62
CA SER A 475 15.35 31.55 3.47
C SER A 475 15.22 33.00 3.01
N LEU A 476 15.12 33.23 1.70
CA LEU A 476 14.91 34.55 1.11
C LEU A 476 13.43 34.97 1.14
N GLN A 477 12.50 34.01 1.03
CA GLN A 477 11.05 34.22 1.01
C GLN A 477 10.32 33.19 1.90
N PRO A 478 10.27 33.41 3.23
CA PRO A 478 9.70 32.45 4.19
C PRO A 478 8.19 32.23 4.09
N ASN A 479 7.48 33.06 3.33
CA ASN A 479 6.04 33.03 3.09
C ASN A 479 5.66 32.39 1.74
N SER A 480 6.58 31.71 1.05
CA SER A 480 6.29 31.03 -0.23
C SER A 480 5.71 29.63 -0.04
N GLY A 481 4.37 29.50 -0.03
CA GLY A 481 3.69 28.20 0.05
C GLY A 481 4.12 27.25 -1.07
N PHE A 482 4.23 27.75 -2.30
CA PHE A 482 4.77 27.04 -3.46
C PHE A 482 6.16 26.41 -3.23
N ALA A 483 7.09 27.12 -2.58
CA ALA A 483 8.42 26.56 -2.30
C ALA A 483 8.37 25.43 -1.26
N TYR A 484 7.57 25.59 -0.19
CA TYR A 484 7.33 24.51 0.78
C TYR A 484 6.66 23.30 0.12
N HIS A 485 5.64 23.49 -0.71
CA HIS A 485 4.99 22.41 -1.44
C HIS A 485 6.00 21.58 -2.25
N ASN A 486 6.83 22.24 -3.07
CA ASN A 486 7.79 21.55 -3.93
C ASN A 486 8.93 20.88 -3.13
N ARG A 487 9.36 21.46 -2.02
CA ARG A 487 10.34 20.83 -1.11
C ARG A 487 9.72 19.63 -0.39
N GLY A 488 8.46 19.73 0.05
CA GLY A 488 7.69 18.62 0.62
C GLY A 488 7.52 17.46 -0.37
N TRP A 489 7.28 17.77 -1.65
CA TRP A 489 7.25 16.78 -2.72
C TRP A 489 8.61 16.07 -2.87
N LEU A 490 9.73 16.79 -2.81
CA LEU A 490 11.06 16.17 -2.86
C LEU A 490 11.36 15.29 -1.65
N TYR A 491 10.95 15.71 -0.44
CA TYR A 491 11.06 14.87 0.75
C TYR A 491 10.25 13.57 0.61
N THR A 492 9.09 13.62 -0.06
CA THR A 492 8.29 12.45 -0.42
C THR A 492 9.09 11.47 -1.27
N GLN A 493 9.75 11.95 -2.33
CA GLN A 493 10.57 11.11 -3.22
C GLN A 493 11.74 10.44 -2.48
N ARG A 494 12.27 11.10 -1.44
CA ARG A 494 13.34 10.56 -0.58
C ARG A 494 12.83 9.72 0.60
N LYS A 495 11.51 9.51 0.70
CA LYS A 495 10.84 8.80 1.79
C LYS A 495 11.03 9.45 3.18
N ASP A 496 11.36 10.74 3.22
CA ASP A 496 11.45 11.55 4.45
C ASP A 496 10.06 12.14 4.78
N TYR A 497 9.13 11.26 5.14
CA TYR A 497 7.71 11.61 5.24
C TYR A 497 7.39 12.61 6.36
N GLN A 498 8.22 12.68 7.41
CA GLN A 498 8.02 13.65 8.49
C GLN A 498 8.30 15.08 8.03
N LYS A 499 9.41 15.30 7.29
CA LYS A 499 9.70 16.62 6.72
C LYS A 499 8.72 17.00 5.63
N ALA A 500 8.30 16.03 4.81
CA ALA A 500 7.26 16.25 3.81
C ALA A 500 5.97 16.80 4.48
N LEU A 501 5.49 16.13 5.53
CA LEU A 501 4.30 16.57 6.26
C LEU A 501 4.46 17.97 6.89
N ALA A 502 5.64 18.29 7.45
CA ALA A 502 5.92 19.60 8.00
C ALA A 502 5.86 20.72 6.92
N ASP A 503 6.42 20.45 5.74
CA ASP A 503 6.38 21.37 4.61
C ASP A 503 4.95 21.53 4.07
N TYR A 504 4.16 20.46 3.94
CA TYR A 504 2.75 20.58 3.53
C TYR A 504 1.90 21.30 4.57
N ASN A 505 2.16 21.12 5.87
CA ASN A 505 1.51 21.91 6.92
C ASN A 505 1.77 23.41 6.74
N LYS A 506 3.04 23.79 6.49
CA LYS A 506 3.39 25.18 6.28
C LYS A 506 2.83 25.72 4.96
N ALA A 507 2.80 24.92 3.90
CA ALA A 507 2.20 25.29 2.63
C ALA A 507 0.69 25.57 2.80
N VAL A 508 -0.06 24.72 3.50
CA VAL A 508 -1.50 24.93 3.77
C VAL A 508 -1.74 26.19 4.62
N GLU A 509 -0.88 26.48 5.60
CA GLU A 509 -0.96 27.72 6.39
C GLU A 509 -0.81 28.97 5.51
N LEU A 510 0.05 28.91 4.50
CA LEU A 510 0.36 30.03 3.61
C LEU A 510 -0.62 30.16 2.44
N GLU A 511 -1.14 29.05 1.92
CA GLU A 511 -2.04 28.98 0.76
C GLU A 511 -3.29 28.15 1.07
N PRO A 512 -4.18 28.62 1.98
CA PRO A 512 -5.31 27.83 2.49
C PRO A 512 -6.42 27.55 1.46
N GLU A 513 -6.38 28.22 0.29
CA GLU A 513 -7.35 28.05 -0.80
C GLU A 513 -6.84 27.08 -1.90
N ASN A 514 -5.66 26.48 -1.74
CA ASN A 514 -5.09 25.56 -2.73
C ASN A 514 -5.50 24.09 -2.41
N PRO A 515 -6.38 23.46 -3.21
CA PRO A 515 -6.91 22.12 -2.92
C PRO A 515 -5.84 21.03 -2.94
N ASP A 516 -4.81 21.16 -3.79
CA ASP A 516 -3.72 20.18 -3.90
C ASP A 516 -3.00 19.98 -2.57
N LEU A 517 -2.79 21.07 -1.82
CA LEU A 517 -2.06 21.02 -0.55
C LEU A 517 -2.78 20.14 0.48
N TYR A 518 -4.11 20.22 0.54
CA TYR A 518 -4.92 19.36 1.38
C TYR A 518 -4.91 17.91 0.88
N TYR A 519 -5.00 17.67 -0.43
CA TYR A 519 -4.89 16.33 -1.00
C TYR A 519 -3.57 15.64 -0.62
N TYR A 520 -2.44 16.31 -0.82
CA TYR A 520 -1.13 15.76 -0.47
C TYR A 520 -0.98 15.55 1.03
N ARG A 521 -1.39 16.53 1.85
CA ARG A 521 -1.33 16.40 3.32
C ARG A 521 -2.23 15.29 3.85
N GLY A 522 -3.46 15.18 3.35
CA GLY A 522 -4.42 14.14 3.67
C GLY A 522 -3.89 12.74 3.34
N SER A 523 -3.17 12.61 2.22
CA SER A 523 -2.49 11.36 1.84
C SER A 523 -1.42 10.93 2.85
N PHE A 524 -0.68 11.88 3.44
CA PHE A 524 0.25 11.57 4.54
C PHE A 524 -0.48 11.21 5.82
N TYR A 525 -1.54 11.91 6.19
CA TYR A 525 -2.33 11.54 7.36
C TYR A 525 -2.87 10.12 7.24
N PHE A 526 -3.32 9.71 6.05
CA PHE A 526 -3.73 8.34 5.79
C PHE A 526 -2.58 7.35 5.93
N LEU A 527 -1.40 7.66 5.38
CA LEU A 527 -0.19 6.83 5.54
C LEU A 527 0.21 6.66 7.02
N PHE A 528 0.07 7.73 7.83
CA PHE A 528 0.31 7.70 9.27
C PHE A 528 -0.86 7.14 10.09
N LYS A 529 -1.87 6.57 9.43
CA LYS A 529 -3.07 5.95 10.03
C LYS A 529 -3.95 6.92 10.82
N ASP A 530 -3.84 8.23 10.57
CA ASP A 530 -4.73 9.26 11.10
C ASP A 530 -5.90 9.48 10.13
N SER A 531 -6.82 8.52 10.09
CA SER A 531 -7.95 8.52 9.15
C SER A 531 -8.87 9.73 9.32
N ALA A 532 -8.99 10.28 10.53
CA ALA A 532 -9.85 11.43 10.80
C ALA A 532 -9.32 12.69 10.11
N LYS A 533 -8.02 12.99 10.26
CA LYS A 533 -7.42 14.14 9.56
C LYS A 533 -7.35 13.93 8.06
N ALA A 534 -7.10 12.71 7.60
CA ALA A 534 -7.12 12.40 6.17
C ALA A 534 -8.49 12.71 5.54
N ILE A 535 -9.59 12.25 6.17
CA ILE A 535 -10.94 12.54 5.71
C ILE A 535 -11.23 14.04 5.72
N ALA A 536 -10.82 14.76 6.76
CA ALA A 536 -11.01 16.21 6.85
C ALA A 536 -10.30 16.95 5.71
N ASP A 537 -9.04 16.61 5.44
CA ASP A 537 -8.25 17.22 4.37
C ASP A 537 -8.80 16.89 2.98
N PHE A 538 -9.12 15.62 2.69
CA PHE A 538 -9.73 15.27 1.41
C PHE A 538 -11.09 15.93 1.22
N THR A 539 -11.88 16.07 2.29
CA THR A 539 -13.15 16.79 2.24
C THR A 539 -12.92 18.27 1.94
N LYS A 540 -11.94 18.92 2.57
CA LYS A 540 -11.60 20.32 2.29
C LYS A 540 -11.11 20.51 0.85
N ALA A 541 -10.30 19.58 0.32
CA ALA A 541 -9.89 19.59 -1.08
C ALA A 541 -11.10 19.55 -2.04
N ILE A 542 -12.08 18.69 -1.75
CA ILE A 542 -13.33 18.56 -2.53
C ILE A 542 -14.22 19.81 -2.40
N GLU A 543 -14.27 20.43 -1.22
CA GLU A 543 -15.02 21.69 -1.02
C GLU A 543 -14.45 22.84 -1.85
N LEU A 544 -13.11 22.92 -1.94
CA LEU A 544 -12.40 23.92 -2.74
C LEU A 544 -12.50 23.61 -4.24
N GLU A 545 -12.42 22.34 -4.62
CA GLU A 545 -12.52 21.86 -6.00
C GLU A 545 -13.48 20.66 -6.13
N PRO A 546 -14.78 20.90 -6.42
CA PRO A 546 -15.80 19.84 -6.50
C PRO A 546 -15.57 18.78 -7.58
N ASN A 547 -14.72 19.06 -8.57
CA ASN A 547 -14.36 18.13 -9.64
C ASN A 547 -12.99 17.46 -9.41
N TYR A 548 -12.49 17.41 -8.16
CA TYR A 548 -11.20 16.80 -7.85
C TYR A 548 -11.34 15.26 -7.68
N ALA A 549 -11.29 14.52 -8.79
CA ALA A 549 -11.49 13.07 -8.82
C ALA A 549 -10.53 12.29 -7.88
N ASP A 550 -9.25 12.67 -7.84
CA ASP A 550 -8.26 12.01 -6.98
C ASP A 550 -8.55 12.17 -5.49
N ALA A 551 -9.11 13.31 -5.05
CA ALA A 551 -9.50 13.53 -3.66
C ALA A 551 -10.69 12.63 -3.26
N TYR A 552 -11.69 12.47 -4.14
CA TYR A 552 -12.77 11.50 -3.93
C TYR A 552 -12.23 10.07 -3.82
N SER A 553 -11.42 9.63 -4.79
CA SER A 553 -10.80 8.29 -4.76
C SER A 553 -9.98 8.06 -3.48
N ALA A 554 -9.16 9.05 -3.08
CA ALA A 554 -8.36 8.95 -1.87
C ALA A 554 -9.21 8.86 -0.60
N ARG A 555 -10.27 9.68 -0.47
CA ARG A 555 -11.21 9.60 0.67
C ARG A 555 -11.97 8.28 0.70
N GLY A 556 -12.39 7.78 -0.47
CA GLY A 556 -13.00 6.46 -0.62
C GLY A 556 -12.09 5.32 -0.11
N ARG A 557 -10.78 5.39 -0.38
CA ARG A 557 -9.79 4.44 0.18
C ARG A 557 -9.71 4.51 1.71
N VAL A 558 -9.83 5.70 2.31
CA VAL A 558 -9.88 5.83 3.77
C VAL A 558 -11.15 5.17 4.33
N TYR A 559 -12.31 5.41 3.72
CA TYR A 559 -13.57 4.78 4.14
C TYR A 559 -13.53 3.25 3.99
N SER A 560 -12.91 2.74 2.93
CA SER A 560 -12.67 1.31 2.73
C SER A 560 -11.90 0.68 3.89
N VAL A 561 -10.79 1.30 4.32
CA VAL A 561 -9.99 0.82 5.48
C VAL A 561 -10.80 0.84 6.78
N LEU A 562 -11.72 1.79 6.92
CA LEU A 562 -12.65 1.87 8.05
C LEU A 562 -13.85 0.93 7.92
N LEU A 563 -13.91 0.10 6.87
CA LEU A 563 -15.01 -0.81 6.53
C LEU A 563 -16.35 -0.10 6.28
N ASP A 564 -16.33 1.20 5.98
CA ASP A 564 -17.50 1.96 5.54
C ASP A 564 -17.66 1.88 4.01
N PHE A 565 -18.06 0.70 3.56
CA PHE A 565 -18.22 0.43 2.15
C PHE A 565 -19.25 1.34 1.44
N PRO A 566 -20.40 1.72 2.03
CA PRO A 566 -21.34 2.63 1.38
C PRO A 566 -20.73 3.98 0.98
N ARG A 567 -20.00 4.63 1.90
CA ARG A 567 -19.31 5.90 1.59
C ARG A 567 -18.15 5.71 0.64
N ALA A 568 -17.39 4.61 0.79
CA ALA A 568 -16.30 4.28 -0.12
C ALA A 568 -16.80 4.14 -1.57
N PHE A 569 -17.87 3.37 -1.81
CA PHE A 569 -18.43 3.17 -3.14
C PHE A 569 -19.02 4.45 -3.73
N ALA A 570 -19.63 5.31 -2.92
CA ALA A 570 -20.12 6.62 -3.37
C ALA A 570 -18.97 7.49 -3.89
N ASP A 571 -17.88 7.59 -3.12
CA ASP A 571 -16.69 8.37 -3.50
C ASP A 571 -15.99 7.79 -4.74
N PHE A 572 -15.79 6.47 -4.81
CA PHE A 572 -15.21 5.84 -6.01
C PHE A 572 -16.07 6.03 -7.25
N THR A 573 -17.40 5.93 -7.11
CA THR A 573 -18.32 6.18 -8.22
C THR A 573 -18.24 7.63 -8.66
N LYS A 574 -18.13 8.59 -7.72
CA LYS A 574 -17.98 10.00 -8.06
C LYS A 574 -16.66 10.29 -8.79
N ALA A 575 -15.56 9.68 -8.37
CA ALA A 575 -14.27 9.80 -9.06
C ALA A 575 -14.36 9.29 -10.52
N ILE A 576 -15.06 8.18 -10.75
CA ILE A 576 -15.31 7.62 -12.09
C ILE A 576 -16.23 8.52 -12.94
N GLU A 577 -17.25 9.14 -12.34
CA GLU A 577 -18.12 10.10 -13.05
C GLU A 577 -17.34 11.31 -13.56
N ILE A 578 -16.38 11.80 -12.77
CA ILE A 578 -15.55 12.96 -13.11
C ILE A 578 -14.50 12.60 -14.16
N GLU A 579 -13.78 11.49 -13.97
CA GLU A 579 -12.72 11.00 -14.87
C GLU A 579 -12.95 9.53 -15.28
N PRO A 580 -13.81 9.27 -16.27
CA PRO A 580 -14.20 7.91 -16.64
C PRO A 580 -13.12 7.10 -17.38
N ASN A 581 -12.03 7.74 -17.79
CA ASN A 581 -10.96 7.11 -18.57
C ASN A 581 -9.76 6.67 -17.70
N LYS A 582 -9.86 6.73 -16.37
CA LYS A 582 -8.77 6.38 -15.44
C LYS A 582 -8.96 4.98 -14.86
N ALA A 583 -8.12 4.03 -15.31
CA ALA A 583 -8.24 2.61 -14.95
C ALA A 583 -8.11 2.35 -13.44
N GLU A 584 -7.28 3.13 -12.73
CA GLU A 584 -7.05 3.02 -11.29
C GLU A 584 -8.35 3.07 -10.47
N TYR A 585 -9.32 3.90 -10.86
CA TYR A 585 -10.56 4.06 -10.11
C TYR A 585 -11.46 2.83 -10.17
N TYR A 586 -11.57 2.22 -11.35
CA TYR A 586 -12.27 0.95 -11.52
C TYR A 586 -11.58 -0.18 -10.75
N ILE A 587 -10.25 -0.26 -10.80
CA ILE A 587 -9.50 -1.26 -10.03
C ILE A 587 -9.73 -1.09 -8.54
N THR A 588 -9.69 0.15 -8.04
CA THR A 588 -9.87 0.44 -6.61
C THR A 588 -11.28 0.07 -6.16
N ARG A 589 -12.31 0.41 -6.95
CA ARG A 589 -13.70 0.05 -6.64
C ARG A 589 -13.95 -1.46 -6.76
N GLY A 590 -13.43 -2.08 -7.82
CA GLY A 590 -13.46 -3.52 -8.05
C GLY A 590 -12.80 -4.31 -6.91
N GLY A 591 -11.64 -3.85 -6.43
CA GLY A 591 -10.93 -4.43 -5.29
C GLY A 591 -11.76 -4.38 -4.00
N ASN A 592 -12.57 -3.34 -3.81
CA ASN A 592 -13.47 -3.24 -2.67
C ASN A 592 -14.66 -4.21 -2.75
N TYR A 593 -15.18 -4.48 -3.95
CA TYR A 593 -16.20 -5.50 -4.14
C TYR A 593 -15.70 -6.92 -3.76
N LEU A 594 -14.38 -7.17 -3.76
CA LEU A 594 -13.82 -8.45 -3.29
C LEU A 594 -14.08 -8.72 -1.80
N SER A 595 -14.32 -7.67 -1.02
CA SER A 595 -14.64 -7.81 0.41
C SER A 595 -16.09 -8.26 0.65
N LEU A 596 -16.91 -8.33 -0.40
CA LEU A 596 -18.34 -8.62 -0.34
C LEU A 596 -18.66 -9.75 -1.35
N PRO A 597 -18.75 -11.03 -0.92
CA PRO A 597 -18.91 -12.17 -1.82
C PRO A 597 -20.10 -12.06 -2.80
N GLN A 598 -21.17 -11.38 -2.40
CA GLN A 598 -22.35 -11.12 -3.24
C GLN A 598 -22.08 -10.20 -4.44
N ASP A 599 -20.99 -9.44 -4.42
CA ASP A 599 -20.67 -8.40 -5.41
C ASP A 599 -19.53 -8.80 -6.37
N PHE A 600 -19.10 -10.06 -6.39
CA PHE A 600 -18.05 -10.54 -7.29
C PHE A 600 -18.31 -10.26 -8.78
N GLN A 601 -19.57 -10.23 -9.21
CA GLN A 601 -19.91 -9.84 -10.59
C GLN A 601 -19.64 -8.36 -10.88
N LYS A 602 -19.86 -7.47 -9.91
CA LYS A 602 -19.50 -6.05 -10.04
C LYS A 602 -17.99 -5.87 -10.07
N ALA A 603 -17.25 -6.64 -9.26
CA ALA A 603 -15.78 -6.66 -9.31
C ALA A 603 -15.27 -7.05 -10.70
N ILE A 604 -15.82 -8.12 -11.29
CA ILE A 604 -15.46 -8.57 -12.65
C ILE A 604 -15.76 -7.48 -13.68
N ALA A 605 -16.89 -6.79 -13.58
CA ALA A 605 -17.26 -5.71 -14.49
C ALA A 605 -16.26 -4.55 -14.41
N ASP A 606 -15.90 -4.09 -13.21
CA ASP A 606 -14.93 -3.02 -13.00
C ASP A 606 -13.52 -3.40 -13.50
N PHE A 607 -13.03 -4.61 -13.21
CA PHE A 607 -11.74 -5.06 -13.73
C PHE A 607 -11.76 -5.22 -15.25
N THR A 608 -12.89 -5.66 -15.82
CA THR A 608 -13.04 -5.72 -17.28
C THR A 608 -12.96 -4.33 -17.89
N LYS A 609 -13.60 -3.33 -17.27
CA LYS A 609 -13.50 -1.95 -17.74
C LYS A 609 -12.09 -1.39 -17.64
N ALA A 610 -11.38 -1.67 -16.54
CA ALA A 610 -9.98 -1.28 -16.39
C ALA A 610 -9.07 -1.90 -17.46
N ILE A 611 -9.32 -3.16 -17.85
CA ILE A 611 -8.60 -3.84 -18.94
C ILE A 611 -8.89 -3.17 -20.30
N GLU A 612 -10.14 -2.79 -20.58
CA GLU A 612 -10.51 -2.08 -21.82
C GLU A 612 -9.81 -0.73 -21.97
N LEU A 613 -9.58 -0.01 -20.85
CA LEU A 613 -8.86 1.26 -20.86
C LEU A 613 -7.37 1.09 -21.18
N ASN A 614 -6.81 -0.12 -21.03
CA ASN A 614 -5.46 -0.51 -21.44
C ASN A 614 -4.36 0.44 -20.93
N ASP A 615 -4.46 0.83 -19.66
CA ASP A 615 -3.42 1.61 -18.98
C ASP A 615 -2.18 0.72 -18.74
N PRO A 616 -1.00 1.05 -19.31
CA PRO A 616 0.20 0.23 -19.18
C PRO A 616 0.63 -0.03 -17.73
N ASP A 617 0.33 0.88 -16.81
CA ASP A 617 0.75 0.78 -15.41
C ASP A 617 -0.16 -0.14 -14.58
N TYR A 618 -1.37 -0.43 -15.06
CA TYR A 618 -2.40 -1.10 -14.25
C TYR A 618 -3.09 -2.29 -14.94
N THR A 619 -2.94 -2.47 -16.25
CA THR A 619 -3.66 -3.52 -16.99
C THR A 619 -3.31 -4.92 -16.49
N TYR A 620 -2.03 -5.20 -16.20
CA TYR A 620 -1.62 -6.50 -15.63
C TYR A 620 -2.31 -6.79 -14.28
N PHE A 621 -2.50 -5.75 -13.47
CA PHE A 621 -3.08 -5.83 -12.14
C PHE A 621 -4.59 -6.08 -12.20
N ALA A 622 -5.29 -5.46 -13.16
CA ALA A 622 -6.70 -5.73 -13.43
C ALA A 622 -6.94 -7.18 -13.90
N TYR A 623 -6.08 -7.73 -14.78
CA TYR A 623 -6.12 -9.14 -15.16
C TYR A 623 -5.92 -10.06 -13.96
N TYR A 624 -4.94 -9.77 -13.10
CA TYR A 624 -4.71 -10.53 -11.87
C TYR A 624 -5.95 -10.59 -10.99
N HIS A 625 -6.54 -9.42 -10.67
CA HIS A 625 -7.69 -9.38 -9.78
C HIS A 625 -8.92 -10.06 -10.39
N ARG A 626 -9.19 -9.90 -11.68
CA ARG A 626 -10.29 -10.60 -12.34
C ARG A 626 -10.06 -12.12 -12.36
N GLY A 627 -8.82 -12.55 -12.58
CA GLY A 627 -8.41 -13.95 -12.50
C GLY A 627 -8.60 -14.54 -11.11
N SER A 628 -8.21 -13.81 -10.06
CA SER A 628 -8.42 -14.18 -8.66
C SER A 628 -9.91 -14.40 -8.35
N VAL A 629 -10.78 -13.47 -8.73
CA VAL A 629 -12.24 -13.61 -8.52
C VAL A 629 -12.81 -14.81 -9.25
N ARG A 630 -12.35 -15.06 -10.48
CA ARG A 630 -12.77 -16.24 -11.26
C ARG A 630 -12.34 -17.52 -10.57
N SER A 631 -11.15 -17.54 -9.95
CA SER A 631 -10.67 -18.67 -9.14
C SER A 631 -11.58 -18.92 -7.93
N ASP A 632 -11.99 -17.85 -7.23
CA ASP A 632 -12.91 -17.93 -6.09
C ASP A 632 -14.31 -18.44 -6.50
N LEU A 633 -14.76 -18.05 -7.70
CA LEU A 633 -15.97 -18.58 -8.34
C LEU A 633 -15.81 -19.98 -8.94
N LYS A 634 -14.64 -20.61 -8.75
CA LYS A 634 -14.27 -21.94 -9.29
C LYS A 634 -14.25 -22.04 -10.82
N ASP A 635 -14.22 -20.91 -11.52
CA ASP A 635 -14.01 -20.83 -12.98
C ASP A 635 -12.49 -20.84 -13.27
N TYR A 636 -11.85 -21.95 -12.91
CA TYR A 636 -10.39 -22.08 -12.91
C TYR A 636 -9.78 -21.90 -14.30
N GLN A 637 -10.48 -22.31 -15.37
CA GLN A 637 -9.98 -22.15 -16.74
C GLN A 637 -9.90 -20.68 -17.15
N LYS A 638 -10.95 -19.88 -16.87
CA LYS A 638 -10.91 -18.44 -17.16
C LYS A 638 -9.98 -17.69 -16.21
N ALA A 639 -9.84 -18.15 -14.97
CA ALA A 639 -8.85 -17.63 -14.03
C ALA A 639 -7.43 -17.79 -14.58
N ILE A 640 -7.07 -18.99 -15.04
CA ILE A 640 -5.77 -19.28 -15.64
C ILE A 640 -5.50 -18.41 -16.87
N ALA A 641 -6.50 -18.19 -17.74
CA ALA A 641 -6.36 -17.32 -18.91
C ALA A 641 -6.03 -15.86 -18.53
N ASP A 642 -6.77 -15.30 -17.56
CA ASP A 642 -6.51 -13.94 -17.07
C ASP A 642 -5.15 -13.82 -16.37
N LEU A 643 -4.81 -14.77 -15.51
CA LEU A 643 -3.55 -14.77 -14.77
C LEU A 643 -2.35 -14.96 -15.70
N THR A 644 -2.51 -15.73 -16.79
CA THR A 644 -1.51 -15.83 -17.85
C THR A 644 -1.28 -14.48 -18.52
N LYS A 645 -2.36 -13.74 -18.82
CA LYS A 645 -2.24 -12.40 -19.40
C LYS A 645 -1.59 -11.40 -18.45
N SER A 646 -1.88 -11.49 -17.14
CA SER A 646 -1.20 -10.70 -16.11
C SER A 646 0.31 -10.95 -16.11
N ILE A 647 0.72 -12.23 -16.17
CA ILE A 647 2.13 -12.65 -16.20
C ILE A 647 2.84 -12.21 -17.48
N GLU A 648 2.17 -12.28 -18.64
CA GLU A 648 2.73 -11.80 -19.91
C GLU A 648 3.04 -10.29 -19.88
N LEU A 649 2.20 -9.52 -19.19
CA LEU A 649 2.33 -8.07 -19.07
C LEU A 649 3.36 -7.66 -18.00
N ASP A 650 3.36 -8.33 -16.84
CA ASP A 650 4.42 -8.18 -15.82
C ASP A 650 4.95 -9.55 -15.36
N PRO A 651 6.05 -10.04 -15.95
CA PRO A 651 6.66 -11.30 -15.58
C PRO A 651 7.27 -11.34 -14.17
N LYS A 652 7.38 -10.19 -13.48
CA LYS A 652 7.90 -10.07 -12.12
C LYS A 652 6.78 -10.03 -11.07
N TYR A 653 5.52 -10.03 -11.49
CA TYR A 653 4.38 -10.00 -10.55
C TYR A 653 4.09 -11.39 -9.97
N ALA A 654 4.74 -11.73 -8.86
CA ALA A 654 4.69 -13.08 -8.30
C ALA A 654 3.29 -13.55 -7.89
N ASN A 655 2.41 -12.64 -7.45
CA ASN A 655 1.06 -13.00 -7.00
C ASN A 655 0.25 -13.68 -8.11
N ALA A 656 0.45 -13.30 -9.37
CA ALA A 656 -0.23 -13.94 -10.48
C ALA A 656 0.23 -15.41 -10.68
N TYR A 657 1.52 -15.72 -10.47
CA TYR A 657 2.01 -17.10 -10.48
C TYR A 657 1.44 -17.90 -9.31
N ILE A 658 1.36 -17.32 -8.11
CA ILE A 658 0.78 -18.01 -6.94
C ILE A 658 -0.68 -18.39 -7.21
N GLU A 659 -1.49 -17.43 -7.63
CA GLU A 659 -2.91 -17.68 -7.87
C GLU A 659 -3.15 -18.62 -9.06
N ARG A 660 -2.30 -18.56 -10.10
CA ARG A 660 -2.40 -19.48 -11.25
C ARG A 660 -1.96 -20.89 -10.87
N GLY A 661 -0.89 -21.01 -10.08
CA GLY A 661 -0.44 -22.27 -9.51
C GLY A 661 -1.50 -22.93 -8.63
N LYS A 662 -2.19 -22.14 -7.78
CA LYS A 662 -3.34 -22.63 -7.02
C LYS A 662 -4.48 -23.11 -7.92
N ALA A 663 -4.81 -22.36 -8.98
CA ALA A 663 -5.84 -22.78 -9.93
C ALA A 663 -5.48 -24.09 -10.66
N TYR A 664 -4.22 -24.25 -11.08
CA TYR A 664 -3.71 -25.51 -11.64
C TYR A 664 -3.79 -26.67 -10.63
N TRP A 665 -3.39 -26.42 -9.38
CA TRP A 665 -3.46 -27.41 -8.30
C TRP A 665 -4.91 -27.86 -8.04
N ARG A 666 -5.88 -26.95 -8.06
CA ARG A 666 -7.33 -27.27 -7.95
C ARG A 666 -7.86 -28.09 -9.12
N LEU A 667 -7.27 -27.94 -10.31
CA LEU A 667 -7.55 -28.75 -11.49
C LEU A 667 -6.73 -30.05 -11.54
N GLN A 668 -5.98 -30.37 -10.47
CA GLN A 668 -5.08 -31.53 -10.38
C GLN A 668 -3.93 -31.52 -11.41
N ASP A 669 -3.66 -30.37 -12.03
CA ASP A 669 -2.50 -30.16 -12.90
C ASP A 669 -1.29 -29.76 -12.05
N TYR A 670 -0.82 -30.72 -11.26
CA TYR A 670 0.22 -30.49 -10.27
C TYR A 670 1.58 -30.11 -10.89
N SER A 671 1.82 -30.47 -12.16
CA SER A 671 3.06 -30.14 -12.87
C SER A 671 3.15 -28.65 -13.22
N ASN A 672 2.06 -28.07 -13.76
CA ASN A 672 2.03 -26.63 -14.01
C ASN A 672 1.95 -25.82 -12.71
N ALA A 673 1.28 -26.35 -11.68
CA ALA A 673 1.30 -25.76 -10.34
C ALA A 673 2.72 -25.68 -9.75
N GLU A 674 3.50 -26.76 -9.84
CA GLU A 674 4.91 -26.80 -9.42
C GLU A 674 5.74 -25.71 -10.12
N ALA A 675 5.63 -25.60 -11.45
CA ALA A 675 6.38 -24.63 -12.24
C ALA A 675 6.05 -23.18 -11.84
N ASP A 676 4.77 -22.87 -11.64
CA ASP A 676 4.33 -21.54 -11.22
C ASP A 676 4.81 -21.20 -9.80
N PHE A 677 4.71 -22.15 -8.86
CA PHE A 677 5.22 -21.93 -7.51
C PHE A 677 6.74 -21.80 -7.47
N GLU A 678 7.50 -22.54 -8.28
CA GLU A 678 8.95 -22.35 -8.42
C GLU A 678 9.29 -20.95 -8.89
N ARG A 679 8.54 -20.43 -9.87
CA ARG A 679 8.72 -19.06 -10.34
C ARG A 679 8.37 -18.03 -9.28
N ALA A 680 7.28 -18.25 -8.53
CA ALA A 680 6.89 -17.39 -7.41
C ALA A 680 7.96 -17.36 -6.30
N VAL A 681 8.56 -18.51 -5.95
CA VAL A 681 9.66 -18.59 -4.97
C VAL A 681 10.90 -17.84 -5.45
N ALA A 682 11.23 -17.92 -6.74
CA ALA A 682 12.36 -17.19 -7.31
C ALA A 682 12.19 -15.66 -7.21
N ILE A 683 10.95 -15.17 -7.24
CA ILE A 683 10.63 -13.74 -7.09
C ILE A 683 10.50 -13.34 -5.61
N PHE A 684 9.83 -14.16 -4.78
CA PHE A 684 9.62 -13.93 -3.34
C PHE A 684 10.25 -15.03 -2.47
N PRO A 685 11.57 -15.03 -2.29
CA PRO A 685 12.27 -16.11 -1.56
C PRO A 685 11.97 -16.16 -0.05
N ASN A 686 11.32 -15.12 0.50
CA ASN A 686 10.99 -14.99 1.92
C ASN A 686 9.47 -15.04 2.21
N ASN A 687 8.64 -15.44 1.25
CA ASN A 687 7.19 -15.58 1.47
C ASN A 687 6.86 -17.02 1.89
N ALA A 688 6.40 -17.20 3.13
CA ALA A 688 6.08 -18.51 3.72
C ALA A 688 4.99 -19.26 2.94
N GLU A 689 3.98 -18.53 2.47
CA GLU A 689 2.79 -19.10 1.81
C GLU A 689 3.18 -19.85 0.52
N VAL A 690 4.12 -19.29 -0.25
CA VAL A 690 4.55 -19.90 -1.51
C VAL A 690 5.23 -21.25 -1.28
N TYR A 691 6.05 -21.36 -0.23
CA TYR A 691 6.65 -22.65 0.13
C TYR A 691 5.61 -23.63 0.66
N LYS A 692 4.60 -23.18 1.42
CA LYS A 692 3.50 -24.04 1.87
C LYS A 692 2.75 -24.62 0.67
N GLU A 693 2.35 -23.79 -0.28
CA GLU A 693 1.59 -24.20 -1.47
C GLU A 693 2.42 -25.12 -2.39
N ARG A 694 3.71 -24.79 -2.63
CA ARG A 694 4.61 -25.68 -3.40
C ARG A 694 4.85 -27.01 -2.69
N GLY A 695 4.99 -26.98 -1.37
CA GLY A 695 5.10 -28.18 -0.55
C GLY A 695 3.85 -29.07 -0.66
N GLY A 696 2.66 -28.48 -0.71
CA GLY A 696 1.40 -29.17 -1.00
C GLY A 696 1.40 -29.84 -2.38
N ALA A 697 1.76 -29.10 -3.43
CA ALA A 697 1.89 -29.66 -4.78
C ALA A 697 2.91 -30.81 -4.85
N TYR A 698 4.06 -30.68 -4.18
CA TYR A 698 5.04 -31.76 -4.06
C TYR A 698 4.49 -33.00 -3.33
N PHE A 699 3.67 -32.80 -2.30
CA PHE A 699 3.04 -33.90 -1.57
C PHE A 699 2.10 -34.70 -2.49
N ASP A 700 1.24 -34.02 -3.26
CA ASP A 700 0.30 -34.69 -4.16
C ASP A 700 0.99 -35.36 -5.36
N LEU A 701 2.16 -34.86 -5.77
CA LEU A 701 3.05 -35.52 -6.74
C LEU A 701 3.83 -36.72 -6.17
N GLY A 702 3.64 -37.07 -4.89
CA GLY A 702 4.40 -38.13 -4.21
C GLY A 702 5.86 -37.77 -3.91
N LYS A 703 6.28 -36.52 -4.14
CA LYS A 703 7.64 -36.01 -3.90
C LYS A 703 7.81 -35.61 -2.42
N TYR A 704 7.52 -36.51 -1.48
CA TYR A 704 7.38 -36.22 -0.05
C TYR A 704 8.62 -35.56 0.60
N GLN A 705 9.84 -35.93 0.20
CA GLN A 705 11.05 -35.30 0.73
C GLN A 705 11.18 -33.83 0.32
N LYS A 706 10.80 -33.47 -0.91
CA LYS A 706 10.77 -32.07 -1.37
C LYS A 706 9.69 -31.28 -0.65
N ALA A 707 8.51 -31.88 -0.46
CA ALA A 707 7.44 -31.29 0.33
C ALA A 707 7.91 -30.95 1.75
N ILE A 708 8.60 -31.88 2.43
CA ILE A 708 9.18 -31.64 3.76
C ILE A 708 10.20 -30.49 3.76
N ALA A 709 11.06 -30.40 2.74
CA ALA A 709 12.04 -29.31 2.64
C ALA A 709 11.38 -27.93 2.52
N ASP A 710 10.30 -27.84 1.74
CA ASP A 710 9.51 -26.61 1.58
C ASP A 710 8.72 -26.28 2.86
N PHE A 711 8.06 -27.26 3.47
CA PHE A 711 7.38 -27.06 4.75
C PHE A 711 8.38 -26.62 5.85
N ASN A 712 9.62 -27.13 5.86
CA ASN A 712 10.66 -26.65 6.77
C ASN A 712 10.99 -25.17 6.55
N LYS A 713 11.01 -24.70 5.29
CA LYS A 713 11.27 -23.29 4.98
C LYS A 713 10.06 -22.42 5.34
N ALA A 714 8.85 -22.86 5.02
CA ALA A 714 7.60 -22.19 5.40
C ALA A 714 7.51 -22.01 6.93
N ILE A 715 7.76 -23.06 7.72
CA ILE A 715 7.72 -22.99 9.19
C ILE A 715 8.78 -22.04 9.76
N ARG A 716 9.98 -21.98 9.18
CA ARG A 716 11.00 -20.99 9.62
C ARG A 716 10.56 -19.55 9.37
N LEU A 717 9.80 -19.31 8.30
CA LEU A 717 9.31 -17.99 7.93
C LEU A 717 8.04 -17.62 8.71
N ASN A 718 7.17 -18.59 8.99
CA ASN A 718 5.97 -18.43 9.80
C ASN A 718 5.79 -19.61 10.78
N PRO A 719 6.32 -19.52 12.00
CA PRO A 719 6.30 -20.63 12.96
C PRO A 719 4.93 -20.83 13.64
N LYS A 720 3.94 -19.95 13.40
CA LYS A 720 2.59 -20.05 13.98
C LYS A 720 1.55 -20.61 13.00
N ASP A 721 1.99 -21.21 11.90
CA ASP A 721 1.11 -21.81 10.90
C ASP A 721 0.88 -23.31 11.21
N ALA A 722 -0.25 -23.62 11.84
CA ALA A 722 -0.62 -24.98 12.22
C ALA A 722 -0.77 -25.91 11.00
N ASP A 723 -1.32 -25.41 9.89
CA ASP A 723 -1.56 -26.19 8.67
C ASP A 723 -0.25 -26.70 8.07
N THR A 724 0.79 -25.86 8.07
CA THR A 724 2.10 -26.28 7.56
C THR A 724 2.73 -27.39 8.42
N TYR A 725 2.58 -27.35 9.74
CA TYR A 725 3.00 -28.47 10.61
C TYR A 725 2.20 -29.74 10.32
N SER A 726 0.88 -29.65 10.22
CA SER A 726 0.01 -30.79 9.89
C SER A 726 0.34 -31.39 8.51
N ASN A 727 0.59 -30.57 7.49
CA ASN A 727 0.98 -31.04 6.16
C ASN A 727 2.35 -31.72 6.16
N ARG A 728 3.32 -31.20 6.92
CA ARG A 728 4.61 -31.87 7.12
C ARG A 728 4.47 -33.18 7.91
N GLY A 729 3.55 -33.23 8.87
CA GLY A 729 3.18 -34.45 9.60
C GLY A 729 2.68 -35.53 8.66
N LYS A 730 1.72 -35.21 7.79
CA LYS A 730 1.20 -36.10 6.75
C LYS A 730 2.29 -36.59 5.81
N ALA A 731 3.22 -35.72 5.41
CA ALA A 731 4.36 -36.11 4.58
C ALA A 731 5.28 -37.13 5.28
N TYR A 732 5.51 -36.99 6.59
CA TYR A 732 6.25 -37.99 7.37
C TYR A 732 5.48 -39.30 7.53
N GLU A 733 4.16 -39.25 7.68
CA GLU A 733 3.29 -40.42 7.76
C GLU A 733 3.31 -41.24 6.47
N ARG A 734 3.27 -40.58 5.30
CA ARG A 734 3.46 -41.24 3.99
C ARG A 734 4.84 -41.90 3.81
N LEU A 735 5.82 -41.48 4.60
CA LEU A 735 7.16 -42.09 4.68
C LEU A 735 7.29 -43.07 5.86
N GLU A 736 6.17 -43.48 6.47
CA GLU A 736 6.07 -44.40 7.62
C GLU A 736 6.87 -43.93 8.86
N ASN A 737 7.21 -42.64 8.92
CA ASN A 737 7.93 -42.06 10.05
C ASN A 737 6.95 -41.47 11.07
N TYR A 738 6.16 -42.37 11.69
CA TYR A 738 5.06 -42.01 12.58
C TYR A 738 5.51 -41.16 13.77
N ARG A 739 6.70 -41.39 14.33
CA ARG A 739 7.23 -40.58 15.44
C ARG A 739 7.44 -39.11 15.05
N LYS A 740 7.99 -38.85 13.86
CA LYS A 740 8.12 -37.47 13.36
C LYS A 740 6.78 -36.87 12.96
N ALA A 741 5.86 -37.68 12.43
CA ALA A 741 4.49 -37.24 12.16
C ALA A 741 3.80 -36.74 13.45
N ILE A 742 3.84 -37.54 14.52
CA ILE A 742 3.30 -37.20 15.85
C ILE A 742 3.90 -35.90 16.38
N ALA A 743 5.24 -35.73 16.32
CA ALA A 743 5.88 -34.49 16.78
C ALA A 743 5.38 -33.25 16.00
N ASN A 744 5.09 -33.39 14.72
CA ASN A 744 4.53 -32.29 13.93
C ASN A 744 3.06 -32.03 14.27
N TYR A 745 2.26 -33.07 14.43
CA TYR A 745 0.87 -32.92 14.87
C TYR A 745 0.77 -32.32 16.28
N ASN A 746 1.71 -32.61 17.19
CA ASN A 746 1.81 -31.93 18.49
C ASN A 746 1.98 -30.42 18.31
N ASN A 747 2.95 -29.99 17.51
CA ASN A 747 3.16 -28.56 17.24
C ASN A 747 1.92 -27.90 16.61
N ALA A 748 1.25 -28.57 15.67
CA ALA A 748 0.02 -28.07 15.08
C ALA A 748 -1.11 -27.92 16.11
N ILE A 749 -1.26 -28.88 17.02
CA ILE A 749 -2.26 -28.86 18.11
C ILE A 749 -1.94 -27.79 19.14
N ASP A 750 -0.67 -27.57 19.47
CA ASP A 750 -0.25 -26.50 20.39
C ASP A 750 -0.62 -25.11 19.85
N ILE A 751 -0.66 -24.95 18.52
CA ILE A 751 -1.07 -23.72 17.84
C ILE A 751 -2.61 -23.66 17.71
N GLU A 752 -3.25 -24.73 17.24
CA GLU A 752 -4.69 -24.84 17.03
C GLU A 752 -5.30 -26.04 17.79
N PRO A 753 -5.66 -25.87 19.07
CA PRO A 753 -6.06 -26.98 19.94
C PRO A 753 -7.44 -27.57 19.64
N ASN A 754 -8.22 -26.94 18.76
CA ASN A 754 -9.59 -27.36 18.39
C ASN A 754 -9.67 -27.96 16.97
N ASN A 755 -8.54 -28.33 16.37
CA ASN A 755 -8.49 -28.89 15.02
C ASN A 755 -8.67 -30.42 15.04
N ALA A 756 -9.92 -30.89 14.92
CA ALA A 756 -10.29 -32.31 14.97
C ALA A 756 -9.56 -33.18 13.93
N LEU A 757 -9.26 -32.65 12.73
CA LEU A 757 -8.54 -33.39 11.68
C LEU A 757 -7.10 -33.72 12.11
N THR A 758 -6.46 -32.83 12.86
CA THR A 758 -5.09 -33.02 13.34
C THR A 758 -5.03 -34.08 14.44
N TYR A 759 -5.97 -34.09 15.39
CA TYR A 759 -6.10 -35.19 16.37
C TYR A 759 -6.38 -36.53 15.68
N ASN A 760 -7.27 -36.57 14.68
CA ASN A 760 -7.55 -37.79 13.95
C ASN A 760 -6.29 -38.35 13.24
N SER A 761 -5.48 -37.47 12.66
CA SER A 761 -4.22 -37.85 11.99
C SER A 761 -3.16 -38.32 13.00
N ARG A 762 -3.06 -37.66 14.17
CA ARG A 762 -2.15 -38.09 15.24
C ARG A 762 -2.56 -39.42 15.87
N GLY A 763 -3.86 -39.62 16.10
CA GLY A 763 -4.41 -40.88 16.60
C GLY A 763 -4.13 -42.04 15.64
N GLU A 764 -4.23 -41.84 14.33
CA GLU A 764 -3.86 -42.83 13.32
C GLU A 764 -2.36 -43.16 13.34
N ALA A 765 -1.50 -42.15 13.51
CA ALA A 765 -0.06 -42.36 13.68
C ALA A 765 0.27 -43.13 14.98
N TYR A 766 -0.46 -42.88 16.09
CA TYR A 766 -0.33 -43.67 17.32
C TYR A 766 -0.80 -45.12 17.14
N SER A 767 -1.95 -45.34 16.48
CA SER A 767 -2.43 -46.68 16.13
C SER A 767 -1.42 -47.45 15.27
N SER A 768 -0.77 -46.79 14.32
CA SER A 768 0.27 -47.39 13.48
C SER A 768 1.51 -47.80 14.28
N LEU A 769 1.79 -47.11 15.40
CA LEU A 769 2.82 -47.50 16.38
C LEU A 769 2.32 -48.51 17.42
N LYS A 770 1.08 -48.99 17.30
CA LYS A 770 0.38 -49.86 18.29
C LYS A 770 0.23 -49.21 19.67
N ASP A 771 0.34 -47.90 19.77
CA ASP A 771 0.09 -47.12 20.98
C ASP A 771 -1.40 -46.77 21.07
N TYR A 772 -2.21 -47.82 21.26
CA TYR A 772 -3.67 -47.71 21.27
C TYR A 772 -4.22 -46.80 22.37
N PRO A 773 -3.66 -46.73 23.60
CA PRO A 773 -4.15 -45.79 24.62
C PRO A 773 -4.08 -44.32 24.18
N ASN A 774 -2.97 -43.88 23.58
CA ASN A 774 -2.85 -42.51 23.08
C ASN A 774 -3.71 -42.28 21.84
N ALA A 775 -3.84 -43.28 20.96
CA ALA A 775 -4.77 -43.21 19.83
C ALA A 775 -6.23 -43.02 20.29
N ILE A 776 -6.67 -43.76 21.31
CA ILE A 776 -8.00 -43.64 21.92
C ILE A 776 -8.20 -42.25 22.52
N ALA A 777 -7.20 -41.69 23.21
CA ALA A 777 -7.27 -40.34 23.76
C ALA A 777 -7.49 -39.29 22.66
N ASP A 778 -6.79 -39.42 21.53
CA ASP A 778 -6.96 -38.52 20.38
C ASP A 778 -8.34 -38.70 19.72
N PHE A 779 -8.79 -39.94 19.49
CA PHE A 779 -10.12 -40.18 18.94
C PHE A 779 -11.26 -39.71 19.88
N ASN A 780 -11.07 -39.80 21.21
CA ASN A 780 -11.97 -39.19 22.18
C ASN A 780 -12.07 -37.69 21.97
N LYS A 781 -10.93 -37.01 21.74
CA LYS A 781 -10.92 -35.56 21.48
C LYS A 781 -11.61 -35.21 20.17
N VAL A 782 -11.43 -36.01 19.13
CA VAL A 782 -12.18 -35.85 17.86
C VAL A 782 -13.68 -35.95 18.10
N ILE A 783 -14.13 -36.93 18.89
CA ILE A 783 -15.56 -37.12 19.21
C ILE A 783 -16.11 -35.99 20.08
N GLU A 784 -15.32 -35.45 21.01
CA GLU A 784 -15.70 -34.26 21.80
C GLU A 784 -15.93 -33.04 20.89
N LEU A 785 -15.05 -32.83 19.91
CA LEU A 785 -15.15 -31.72 18.95
C LEU A 785 -16.22 -31.97 17.88
N GLN A 786 -16.44 -33.22 17.48
CA GLN A 786 -17.34 -33.65 16.42
C GLN A 786 -18.11 -34.92 16.82
N PRO A 787 -19.21 -34.78 17.60
CA PRO A 787 -19.93 -35.93 18.16
C PRO A 787 -20.56 -36.90 17.14
N ASN A 788 -20.75 -36.43 15.91
CA ASN A 788 -21.33 -37.19 14.79
C ASN A 788 -20.28 -37.62 13.75
N ASN A 789 -19.00 -37.73 14.13
CA ASN A 789 -17.94 -38.19 13.23
C ASN A 789 -17.83 -39.73 13.26
N PRO A 790 -18.37 -40.48 12.27
CA PRO A 790 -18.33 -41.93 12.29
C PRO A 790 -16.92 -42.52 12.20
N VAL A 791 -16.00 -41.82 11.53
CA VAL A 791 -14.61 -42.29 11.35
C VAL A 791 -13.89 -42.35 12.70
N ALA A 792 -14.14 -41.39 13.58
CA ALA A 792 -13.54 -41.37 14.91
C ALA A 792 -14.02 -42.53 15.79
N TYR A 793 -15.33 -42.84 15.78
CA TYR A 793 -15.85 -44.02 16.49
C TYR A 793 -15.30 -45.32 15.91
N ALA A 794 -15.25 -45.47 14.58
CA ALA A 794 -14.70 -46.67 13.94
C ALA A 794 -13.24 -46.92 14.31
N ARG A 795 -12.41 -45.87 14.26
CA ARG A 795 -10.99 -45.95 14.61
C ARG A 795 -10.76 -46.23 16.09
N ARG A 796 -11.60 -45.66 16.97
CA ARG A 796 -11.57 -45.95 18.41
C ARG A 796 -12.03 -47.38 18.71
N ALA A 797 -13.07 -47.87 18.01
CA ALA A 797 -13.52 -49.25 18.10
C ALA A 797 -12.42 -50.25 17.74
N MET A 798 -11.70 -49.98 16.65
CA MET A 798 -10.57 -50.79 16.22
C MET A 798 -9.46 -50.81 17.28
N ALA A 799 -9.13 -49.66 17.87
CA ALA A 799 -8.15 -49.60 18.96
C ALA A 799 -8.61 -50.37 20.21
N TYR A 800 -9.90 -50.29 20.59
CA TYR A 800 -10.46 -51.10 21.68
C TYR A 800 -10.42 -52.60 21.38
N TYR A 801 -10.70 -53.00 20.14
CA TYR A 801 -10.61 -54.39 19.70
C TYR A 801 -9.18 -54.93 19.88
N GLN A 802 -8.17 -54.16 19.46
CA GLN A 802 -6.76 -54.53 19.62
C GLN A 802 -6.33 -54.64 21.10
N LEU A 803 -6.93 -53.85 21.99
CA LEU A 803 -6.77 -53.96 23.45
C LEU A 803 -7.62 -55.07 24.09
N LYS A 804 -8.36 -55.84 23.30
CA LYS A 804 -9.30 -56.89 23.74
C LYS A 804 -10.48 -56.34 24.58
N GLU A 805 -10.74 -55.05 24.52
CA GLU A 805 -11.89 -54.39 25.15
C GLU A 805 -13.14 -54.49 24.25
N TYR A 806 -13.51 -55.73 23.90
CA TYR A 806 -14.49 -56.02 22.85
C TYR A 806 -15.88 -55.37 23.09
N GLN A 807 -16.32 -55.27 24.35
CA GLN A 807 -17.60 -54.63 24.67
C GLN A 807 -17.62 -53.14 24.29
N ARG A 808 -16.50 -52.43 24.48
CA ARG A 808 -16.37 -51.02 24.09
C ARG A 808 -16.25 -50.87 22.58
N ALA A 809 -15.52 -51.79 21.94
CA ALA A 809 -15.45 -51.86 20.47
C ALA A 809 -16.85 -52.03 19.86
N ILE A 810 -17.68 -52.93 20.41
CA ILE A 810 -19.07 -53.15 19.99
C ILE A 810 -19.91 -51.88 20.12
N ALA A 811 -19.79 -51.16 21.23
CA ALA A 811 -20.52 -49.91 21.44
C ALA A 811 -20.16 -48.85 20.39
N ASP A 812 -18.86 -48.69 20.09
CA ASP A 812 -18.39 -47.72 19.10
C ASP A 812 -18.70 -48.15 17.66
N TYR A 813 -18.61 -49.44 17.31
CA TYR A 813 -19.06 -49.93 16.01
C TYR A 813 -20.57 -49.76 15.84
N THR A 814 -21.36 -49.97 16.88
CA THR A 814 -22.80 -49.68 16.87
C THR A 814 -23.05 -48.21 16.56
N LYS A 815 -22.32 -47.31 17.24
CA LYS A 815 -22.45 -45.88 16.98
C LYS A 815 -22.00 -45.49 15.56
N THR A 816 -20.97 -46.16 15.04
CA THR A 816 -20.51 -45.99 13.65
C THR A 816 -21.62 -46.37 12.67
N ILE A 817 -22.25 -47.54 12.85
CA ILE A 817 -23.35 -48.02 12.00
C ILE A 817 -24.54 -47.05 11.98
N GLU A 818 -24.86 -46.42 13.11
CA GLU A 818 -25.91 -45.38 13.18
C GLU A 818 -25.59 -44.12 12.36
N LEU A 819 -24.32 -43.82 12.13
CA LEU A 819 -23.85 -42.54 11.58
C LEU A 819 -23.36 -42.63 10.11
N VAL A 820 -22.97 -43.82 9.64
CA VAL A 820 -22.37 -44.01 8.31
C VAL A 820 -23.44 -44.17 7.21
N PRO A 821 -23.25 -43.59 6.01
CA PRO A 821 -24.10 -43.85 4.83
C PRO A 821 -24.11 -45.33 4.40
N SER A 822 -25.17 -45.76 3.71
CA SER A 822 -25.45 -47.19 3.46
C SER A 822 -24.33 -47.98 2.77
N ASN A 823 -23.45 -47.34 1.99
CA ASN A 823 -22.46 -48.00 1.15
C ASN A 823 -21.27 -48.64 1.90
N TYR A 824 -21.03 -48.29 3.17
CA TYR A 824 -19.94 -48.87 3.97
C TYR A 824 -20.43 -49.68 5.18
N LEU A 825 -21.75 -49.86 5.32
CA LEU A 825 -22.33 -50.52 6.49
C LEU A 825 -21.90 -51.99 6.62
N HIS A 826 -21.66 -52.70 5.51
CA HIS A 826 -21.27 -54.11 5.53
C HIS A 826 -19.94 -54.33 6.30
N VAL A 827 -18.96 -53.46 6.10
CA VAL A 827 -17.65 -53.55 6.78
C VAL A 827 -17.79 -53.40 8.29
N PHE A 828 -18.63 -52.46 8.74
CA PHE A 828 -18.81 -52.20 10.18
C PHE A 828 -19.69 -53.24 10.86
N HIS A 829 -20.68 -53.79 10.17
CA HIS A 829 -21.40 -54.97 10.65
C HIS A 829 -20.44 -56.17 10.79
N ASN A 830 -19.58 -56.43 9.81
CA ASN A 830 -18.57 -57.48 9.93
C ASN A 830 -17.60 -57.24 11.09
N SER A 831 -17.06 -56.02 11.23
CA SER A 831 -16.14 -55.68 12.33
C SER A 831 -16.79 -55.83 13.72
N ARG A 832 -18.08 -55.49 13.85
CA ARG A 832 -18.84 -55.72 15.10
C ARG A 832 -19.12 -57.21 15.32
N GLY A 833 -19.43 -57.95 14.26
CA GLY A 833 -19.58 -59.40 14.28
C GLY A 833 -18.31 -60.11 14.76
N GLU A 834 -17.13 -59.66 14.32
CA GLU A 834 -15.84 -60.18 14.80
C GLU A 834 -15.64 -59.92 16.31
N ALA A 835 -16.05 -58.75 16.80
CA ALA A 835 -15.99 -58.44 18.23
C ALA A 835 -16.96 -59.34 19.04
N TYR A 836 -18.16 -59.63 18.53
CA TYR A 836 -19.06 -60.62 19.12
C TYR A 836 -18.47 -62.03 19.10
N LEU A 837 -17.81 -62.41 18.00
CA LEU A 837 -17.15 -63.70 17.86
C LEU A 837 -16.02 -63.87 18.89
N ALA A 838 -15.23 -62.81 19.11
CA ALA A 838 -14.18 -62.81 20.14
C ALA A 838 -14.74 -62.94 21.57
N LEU A 839 -15.97 -62.48 21.82
CA LEU A 839 -16.72 -62.70 23.06
C LEU A 839 -17.42 -64.07 23.12
N LYS A 840 -17.29 -64.91 22.08
CA LYS A 840 -17.99 -66.19 21.91
C LYS A 840 -19.52 -66.06 21.82
N ASP A 841 -20.02 -64.86 21.53
CA ASP A 841 -21.43 -64.60 21.25
C ASP A 841 -21.73 -64.89 19.77
N TYR A 842 -21.73 -66.18 19.43
CA TYR A 842 -21.83 -66.62 18.05
C TYR A 842 -23.16 -66.25 17.39
N GLN A 843 -24.24 -66.11 18.16
CA GLN A 843 -25.56 -65.78 17.61
C GLN A 843 -25.61 -64.33 17.12
N ASN A 844 -25.14 -63.38 17.93
CA ASN A 844 -25.07 -61.98 17.52
C ASN A 844 -24.01 -61.76 16.42
N ALA A 845 -22.90 -62.50 16.47
CA ALA A 845 -21.91 -62.50 15.39
C ALA A 845 -22.53 -62.91 14.04
N ILE A 846 -23.27 -64.03 14.00
CA ILE A 846 -23.96 -64.51 12.80
C ILE A 846 -25.00 -63.49 12.30
N ALA A 847 -25.75 -62.86 13.20
CA ALA A 847 -26.72 -61.83 12.83
C ALA A 847 -26.06 -60.64 12.12
N ASP A 848 -24.91 -60.19 12.64
CA ASP A 848 -24.13 -59.11 12.03
C ASP A 848 -23.48 -59.52 10.70
N PHE A 849 -22.94 -60.74 10.59
CA PHE A 849 -22.39 -61.23 9.33
C PHE A 849 -23.48 -61.42 8.27
N ASN A 850 -24.67 -61.90 8.65
CA ASN A 850 -25.84 -61.92 7.75
C ASN A 850 -26.13 -60.52 7.22
N LYS A 851 -26.15 -59.52 8.10
CA LYS A 851 -26.42 -58.15 7.69
C LYS A 851 -25.33 -57.61 6.75
N ALA A 852 -24.07 -57.93 7.00
CA ALA A 852 -22.96 -57.56 6.12
C ALA A 852 -23.11 -58.17 4.72
N ILE A 853 -23.45 -59.46 4.64
CA ILE A 853 -23.67 -60.19 3.37
C ILE A 853 -24.91 -59.69 2.64
N ASP A 854 -26.00 -59.39 3.34
CA ASP A 854 -27.23 -58.84 2.74
C ASP A 854 -26.98 -57.46 2.11
N LEU A 855 -26.07 -56.68 2.71
CA LEU A 855 -25.67 -55.37 2.20
C LEU A 855 -24.69 -55.47 1.03
N GLN A 856 -23.82 -56.50 1.03
CA GLN A 856 -22.79 -56.72 0.01
C GLN A 856 -22.63 -58.23 -0.23
N SER A 857 -23.35 -58.76 -1.23
CA SER A 857 -23.44 -60.21 -1.48
C SER A 857 -22.15 -60.86 -2.00
N ASP A 858 -21.20 -60.08 -2.48
CA ASP A 858 -19.87 -60.52 -2.96
C ASP A 858 -18.77 -60.30 -1.90
N TYR A 859 -19.13 -60.06 -0.64
CA TYR A 859 -18.16 -59.85 0.44
C TYR A 859 -17.64 -61.17 1.04
N ALA A 860 -16.56 -61.69 0.45
CA ALA A 860 -15.95 -62.99 0.81
C ALA A 860 -15.60 -63.12 2.30
N GLU A 861 -15.08 -62.05 2.91
CA GLU A 861 -14.72 -62.00 4.33
C GLU A 861 -15.91 -62.23 5.26
N GLY A 862 -17.08 -61.65 4.95
CA GLY A 862 -18.31 -61.87 5.70
C GLY A 862 -18.75 -63.34 5.70
N TYR A 863 -18.62 -64.03 4.55
CA TYR A 863 -18.90 -65.47 4.46
C TYR A 863 -17.88 -66.30 5.25
N ASN A 864 -16.58 -65.99 5.16
CA ASN A 864 -15.56 -66.68 5.95
C ASN A 864 -15.82 -66.52 7.46
N ASN A 865 -16.10 -65.31 7.92
CA ASN A 865 -16.33 -65.03 9.33
C ASN A 865 -17.63 -65.68 9.86
N ARG A 866 -18.70 -65.72 9.06
CA ARG A 866 -19.93 -66.45 9.41
C ARG A 866 -19.71 -67.96 9.42
N GLY A 867 -18.95 -68.48 8.45
CA GLY A 867 -18.52 -69.87 8.42
C GLY A 867 -17.72 -70.26 9.66
N TRP A 868 -16.84 -69.38 10.14
CA TRP A 868 -16.08 -69.57 11.37
C TRP A 868 -16.98 -69.60 12.61
N ALA A 869 -18.01 -68.75 12.66
CA ALA A 869 -19.02 -68.80 13.73
C ALA A 869 -19.81 -70.13 13.71
N TYR A 870 -20.24 -70.61 12.53
CA TYR A 870 -20.90 -71.91 12.39
C TYR A 870 -20.00 -73.09 12.77
N LEU A 871 -18.71 -73.03 12.42
CA LEU A 871 -17.71 -74.02 12.83
C LEU A 871 -17.66 -74.14 14.37
N ASN A 872 -17.62 -73.01 15.08
CA ASN A 872 -17.61 -72.98 16.54
C ASN A 872 -18.94 -73.46 17.17
N LEU A 873 -20.06 -73.31 16.45
CA LEU A 873 -21.35 -73.92 16.81
C LEU A 873 -21.47 -75.40 16.43
N LYS A 874 -20.44 -75.98 15.80
CA LYS A 874 -20.39 -77.36 15.30
C LYS A 874 -21.38 -77.66 14.16
N ASP A 875 -21.89 -76.63 13.48
CA ASP A 875 -22.70 -76.76 12.27
C ASP A 875 -21.75 -76.77 11.05
N TYR A 876 -21.07 -77.91 10.86
CA TYR A 876 -19.97 -78.03 9.91
C TYR A 876 -20.45 -77.92 8.46
N GLU A 877 -21.67 -78.37 8.16
CA GLU A 877 -22.27 -78.29 6.83
C GLU A 877 -22.50 -76.85 6.40
N LYS A 878 -23.06 -75.99 7.28
CA LYS A 878 -23.20 -74.56 6.99
C LYS A 878 -21.86 -73.86 6.92
N ALA A 879 -20.92 -74.22 7.79
CA ALA A 879 -19.55 -73.68 7.74
C ALA A 879 -18.90 -73.96 6.38
N ILE A 880 -18.99 -75.19 5.87
CA ILE A 880 -18.47 -75.58 4.54
C ILE A 880 -19.14 -74.81 3.42
N ALA A 881 -20.46 -74.62 3.47
CA ALA A 881 -21.19 -73.84 2.47
C ALA A 881 -20.69 -72.40 2.42
N ASP A 882 -20.52 -71.76 3.58
CA ASP A 882 -20.04 -70.39 3.69
C ASP A 882 -18.57 -70.25 3.27
N PHE A 883 -17.67 -71.13 3.73
CA PHE A 883 -16.27 -71.11 3.26
C PHE A 883 -16.17 -71.40 1.76
N THR A 884 -17.03 -72.25 1.21
CA THR A 884 -17.10 -72.48 -0.23
C THR A 884 -17.49 -71.22 -0.97
N LYS A 885 -18.49 -70.50 -0.46
CA LYS A 885 -18.87 -69.22 -1.06
C LYS A 885 -17.76 -68.19 -0.96
N ALA A 886 -17.02 -68.14 0.15
CA ALA A 886 -15.89 -67.25 0.33
C ALA A 886 -14.78 -67.50 -0.72
N VAL A 887 -14.40 -68.76 -0.98
CA VAL A 887 -13.38 -69.07 -2.00
C VAL A 887 -13.88 -68.96 -3.44
N GLU A 888 -15.19 -69.11 -3.69
CA GLU A 888 -15.78 -68.80 -5.01
C GLU A 888 -15.68 -67.32 -5.34
N LEU A 889 -15.90 -66.46 -4.33
CA LEU A 889 -15.80 -65.01 -4.46
C LEU A 889 -14.34 -64.54 -4.52
N GLN A 890 -13.47 -65.17 -3.73
CA GLN A 890 -12.05 -64.85 -3.65
C GLN A 890 -11.21 -66.15 -3.71
N PRO A 891 -10.78 -66.57 -4.92
CA PRO A 891 -10.03 -67.82 -5.10
C PRO A 891 -8.63 -67.87 -4.46
N ASP A 892 -8.08 -66.73 -4.02
CA ASP A 892 -6.80 -66.65 -3.30
C ASP A 892 -6.98 -66.46 -1.78
N TYR A 893 -8.17 -66.75 -1.25
CA TYR A 893 -8.44 -66.58 0.18
C TYR A 893 -7.90 -67.75 1.02
N THR A 894 -6.64 -67.63 1.42
CA THR A 894 -5.89 -68.65 2.19
C THR A 894 -6.65 -69.16 3.42
N ASP A 895 -7.13 -68.24 4.29
CA ASP A 895 -7.82 -68.61 5.53
C ASP A 895 -9.12 -69.39 5.27
N ALA A 896 -9.88 -69.02 4.24
CA ALA A 896 -11.13 -69.70 3.89
C ALA A 896 -10.88 -71.17 3.45
N TYR A 897 -9.80 -71.43 2.69
CA TYR A 897 -9.40 -72.80 2.37
C TYR A 897 -8.99 -73.59 3.61
N ASN A 898 -8.16 -73.01 4.49
CA ASN A 898 -7.77 -73.68 5.72
C ASN A 898 -8.98 -73.96 6.62
N ASN A 899 -9.87 -72.98 6.81
CA ASN A 899 -11.06 -73.10 7.63
C ASN A 899 -12.05 -74.13 7.07
N ARG A 900 -12.22 -74.20 5.74
CA ARG A 900 -13.00 -75.26 5.10
C ARG A 900 -12.36 -76.64 5.29
N GLY A 901 -11.03 -76.72 5.22
CA GLY A 901 -10.28 -77.93 5.55
C GLY A 901 -10.54 -78.40 6.98
N ILE A 902 -10.55 -77.48 7.96
CA ILE A 902 -10.88 -77.76 9.36
C ILE A 902 -12.30 -78.32 9.49
N ALA A 903 -13.27 -77.74 8.78
CA ALA A 903 -14.65 -78.25 8.79
C ALA A 903 -14.75 -79.68 8.23
N TYR A 904 -14.09 -79.98 7.12
CA TYR A 904 -14.03 -81.35 6.57
C TYR A 904 -13.30 -82.33 7.50
N TYR A 905 -12.24 -81.87 8.17
CA TYR A 905 -11.53 -82.65 9.18
C TYR A 905 -12.47 -83.08 10.32
N TYR A 906 -13.30 -82.16 10.83
CA TYR A 906 -14.29 -82.49 11.88
C TYR A 906 -15.41 -83.42 11.39
N LEU A 907 -15.73 -83.42 10.09
CA LEU A 907 -16.61 -84.42 9.46
C LEU A 907 -15.92 -85.76 9.16
N ARG A 908 -14.64 -85.91 9.53
CA ARG A 908 -13.79 -87.08 9.24
C ARG A 908 -13.55 -87.34 7.74
N ASP A 909 -13.80 -86.36 6.87
CA ASP A 909 -13.44 -86.40 5.44
C ASP A 909 -12.02 -85.86 5.26
N TYR A 910 -11.04 -86.64 5.73
CA TYR A 910 -9.64 -86.23 5.79
C TYR A 910 -9.03 -85.98 4.40
N GLN A 911 -9.53 -86.65 3.37
CA GLN A 911 -9.05 -86.47 2.00
C GLN A 911 -9.40 -85.08 1.47
N LYS A 912 -10.66 -84.63 1.64
CA LYS A 912 -11.04 -83.26 1.28
C LYS A 912 -10.40 -82.21 2.18
N ALA A 913 -10.15 -82.53 3.45
CA ALA A 913 -9.39 -81.65 4.33
C ALA A 913 -7.98 -81.38 3.75
N ILE A 914 -7.26 -82.44 3.38
CA ILE A 914 -5.93 -82.36 2.74
C ILE A 914 -5.96 -81.55 1.44
N GLU A 915 -6.95 -81.78 0.57
CA GLU A 915 -7.10 -81.01 -0.67
C GLU A 915 -7.23 -79.51 -0.40
N ASN A 916 -8.00 -79.13 0.61
CA ASN A 916 -8.16 -77.73 1.00
C ASN A 916 -6.90 -77.14 1.63
N TYR A 917 -6.21 -77.88 2.51
CA TYR A 917 -4.94 -77.42 3.06
C TYR A 917 -3.86 -77.29 1.97
N ASN A 918 -3.85 -78.16 0.96
CA ASN A 918 -2.97 -78.03 -0.21
C ASN A 918 -3.22 -76.71 -0.94
N GLN A 919 -4.48 -76.31 -1.12
CA GLN A 919 -4.80 -75.02 -1.74
C GLN A 919 -4.34 -73.84 -0.87
N ALA A 920 -4.59 -73.87 0.44
CA ALA A 920 -4.10 -72.83 1.36
C ALA A 920 -2.56 -72.69 1.28
N ILE A 921 -1.83 -73.81 1.26
CA ILE A 921 -0.37 -73.84 1.14
C ILE A 921 0.12 -73.39 -0.25
N ALA A 922 -0.61 -73.72 -1.32
CA ALA A 922 -0.26 -73.28 -2.67
C ALA A 922 -0.39 -71.76 -2.82
N ILE A 923 -1.36 -71.15 -2.13
CA ILE A 923 -1.55 -69.70 -2.11
C ILE A 923 -0.52 -69.04 -1.18
N ASN A 924 -0.35 -69.56 0.04
CA ASN A 924 0.62 -69.06 1.01
C ASN A 924 1.53 -70.21 1.51
N PRO A 925 2.73 -70.37 0.91
CA PRO A 925 3.67 -71.42 1.28
C PRO A 925 4.21 -71.34 2.71
N ASP A 926 4.07 -70.21 3.39
CA ASP A 926 4.53 -69.97 4.76
C ASP A 926 3.36 -70.04 5.78
N TYR A 927 2.20 -70.57 5.39
CA TYR A 927 1.03 -70.66 6.26
C TYR A 927 1.11 -71.85 7.22
N THR A 928 1.70 -71.60 8.41
CA THR A 928 2.03 -72.61 9.43
C THR A 928 0.84 -73.51 9.81
N ASP A 929 -0.34 -72.92 10.04
CA ASP A 929 -1.52 -73.66 10.49
C ASP A 929 -1.98 -74.71 9.47
N ALA A 930 -1.90 -74.45 8.16
CA ALA A 930 -2.30 -75.43 7.15
C ALA A 930 -1.36 -76.64 7.12
N TYR A 931 -0.05 -76.47 7.32
CA TYR A 931 0.86 -77.61 7.42
C TYR A 931 0.56 -78.45 8.66
N ASN A 932 0.39 -77.81 9.83
CA ASN A 932 0.03 -78.54 11.04
C ASN A 932 -1.32 -79.28 10.91
N ASN A 933 -2.32 -78.63 10.33
CA ASN A 933 -3.64 -79.23 10.14
C ASN A 933 -3.63 -80.35 9.09
N ARG A 934 -2.84 -80.21 8.01
CA ARG A 934 -2.65 -81.27 7.01
C ARG A 934 -1.88 -82.46 7.57
N GLY A 935 -0.85 -82.21 8.37
CA GLY A 935 -0.14 -83.25 9.11
C GLY A 935 -1.07 -84.04 10.03
N LEU A 936 -1.99 -83.35 10.70
CA LEU A 936 -3.02 -84.00 11.53
C LEU A 936 -3.98 -84.86 10.71
N ALA A 937 -4.41 -84.38 9.53
CA ALA A 937 -5.22 -85.20 8.63
C ALA A 937 -4.47 -86.45 8.12
N TYR A 938 -3.18 -86.32 7.75
CA TYR A 938 -2.34 -87.45 7.37
C TYR A 938 -2.14 -88.46 8.50
N TYR A 939 -2.01 -87.97 9.73
CA TYR A 939 -1.92 -88.82 10.92
C TYR A 939 -3.13 -89.74 11.07
N TYR A 940 -4.36 -89.21 10.94
CA TYR A 940 -5.58 -90.02 11.01
C TYR A 940 -5.77 -90.96 9.81
N LEU A 941 -5.18 -90.64 8.65
CA LEU A 941 -5.08 -91.55 7.50
C LEU A 941 -3.96 -92.59 7.63
N LYS A 942 -3.20 -92.56 8.74
CA LYS A 942 -2.04 -93.43 9.03
C LYS A 942 -0.84 -93.23 8.10
N ASP A 943 -0.77 -92.10 7.38
CA ASP A 943 0.41 -91.70 6.61
C ASP A 943 1.36 -90.91 7.51
N HIS A 944 1.98 -91.62 8.45
CA HIS A 944 2.80 -91.03 9.51
C HIS A 944 4.05 -90.31 8.99
N GLN A 945 4.59 -90.75 7.85
CA GLN A 945 5.75 -90.12 7.24
C GLN A 945 5.42 -88.70 6.74
N LYS A 946 4.33 -88.55 5.98
CA LYS A 946 3.88 -87.22 5.54
C LYS A 946 3.44 -86.33 6.70
N ALA A 947 2.85 -86.91 7.74
CA ALA A 947 2.51 -86.16 8.95
C ALA A 947 3.76 -85.52 9.59
N ILE A 948 4.85 -86.28 9.75
CA ILE A 948 6.13 -85.77 10.27
C ILE A 948 6.69 -84.68 9.36
N GLU A 949 6.72 -84.90 8.05
CA GLU A 949 7.21 -83.90 7.08
C GLU A 949 6.46 -82.56 7.18
N ASP A 950 5.14 -82.62 7.33
CA ASP A 950 4.31 -81.42 7.49
C ASP A 950 4.55 -80.72 8.85
N TYR A 951 4.72 -81.47 9.93
CA TYR A 951 5.08 -80.87 11.22
C TYR A 951 6.49 -80.25 11.20
N ASP A 952 7.46 -80.89 10.53
CA ASP A 952 8.80 -80.34 10.32
C ASP A 952 8.74 -79.01 9.57
N LYS A 953 7.89 -78.93 8.54
CA LYS A 953 7.65 -77.68 7.80
C LYS A 953 7.00 -76.60 8.67
N ALA A 954 5.96 -76.94 9.43
CA ALA A 954 5.32 -76.00 10.36
C ALA A 954 6.34 -75.43 11.37
N ILE A 955 7.22 -76.28 11.92
CA ILE A 955 8.27 -75.88 12.86
C ILE A 955 9.35 -75.03 12.17
N ALA A 956 9.74 -75.35 10.93
CA ALA A 956 10.72 -74.58 10.19
C ALA A 956 10.23 -73.16 9.89
N ILE A 957 8.93 -73.00 9.61
CA ILE A 957 8.29 -71.70 9.38
C ILE A 957 8.14 -70.94 10.70
N ASN A 958 7.61 -71.60 11.74
CA ASN A 958 7.43 -71.01 13.06
C ASN A 958 7.98 -71.95 14.16
N PRO A 959 9.23 -71.72 14.60
CA PRO A 959 9.89 -72.55 15.61
C PRO A 959 9.21 -72.53 17.00
N ASP A 960 8.32 -71.57 17.26
CA ASP A 960 7.58 -71.45 18.52
C ASP A 960 6.15 -72.01 18.42
N TYR A 961 5.78 -72.63 17.29
CA TYR A 961 4.45 -73.22 17.11
C TYR A 961 4.31 -74.55 17.86
N THR A 962 3.88 -74.46 19.12
CA THR A 962 3.85 -75.57 20.08
C THR A 962 3.07 -76.81 19.61
N TYR A 963 1.96 -76.61 18.90
CA TYR A 963 1.09 -77.72 18.48
C TYR A 963 1.78 -78.67 17.50
N ALA A 964 2.70 -78.18 16.65
CA ALA A 964 3.41 -79.05 15.70
C ALA A 964 4.35 -80.04 16.42
N TYR A 965 5.07 -79.60 17.46
CA TYR A 965 5.89 -80.48 18.30
C TYR A 965 5.03 -81.51 19.03
N ASN A 966 3.93 -81.07 19.65
CA ASN A 966 3.01 -81.98 20.34
C ASN A 966 2.41 -83.03 19.37
N ASN A 967 1.98 -82.60 18.17
CA ASN A 967 1.38 -83.52 17.22
C ASN A 967 2.42 -84.48 16.61
N ARG A 968 3.66 -84.03 16.38
CA ARG A 968 4.78 -84.89 15.96
C ARG A 968 5.14 -85.91 17.04
N GLY A 969 5.13 -85.52 18.32
CA GLY A 969 5.27 -86.42 19.47
C GLY A 969 4.21 -87.52 19.50
N LEU A 970 2.95 -87.20 19.18
CA LEU A 970 1.87 -88.18 19.05
C LEU A 970 2.10 -89.19 17.92
N VAL A 971 2.73 -88.78 16.82
CA VAL A 971 3.14 -89.71 15.75
C VAL A 971 4.18 -90.70 16.27
N TYR A 972 5.22 -90.22 16.95
CA TYR A 972 6.27 -91.10 17.52
C TYR A 972 5.72 -92.03 18.60
N TYR A 973 4.79 -91.55 19.43
CA TYR A 973 4.10 -92.38 20.40
C TYR A 973 3.35 -93.55 19.73
N TYR A 974 2.63 -93.28 18.63
CA TYR A 974 1.95 -94.32 17.85
C TYR A 974 2.93 -95.32 17.23
N LEU A 975 4.08 -94.85 16.75
CA LEU A 975 5.17 -95.70 16.22
C LEU A 975 5.93 -96.46 17.32
N LYS A 976 5.55 -96.31 18.60
CA LYS A 976 6.19 -96.89 19.79
C LYS A 976 7.64 -96.43 20.00
N ASP A 977 8.05 -95.31 19.39
CA ASP A 977 9.33 -94.63 19.67
C ASP A 977 9.14 -93.68 20.86
N PHE A 978 9.01 -94.28 22.05
CA PHE A 978 8.65 -93.55 23.27
C PHE A 978 9.71 -92.53 23.70
N SER A 979 10.98 -92.73 23.36
CA SER A 979 12.04 -91.77 23.66
C SER A 979 11.81 -90.47 22.89
N LYS A 980 11.65 -90.57 21.56
CA LYS A 980 11.39 -89.38 20.74
C LYS A 980 10.06 -88.74 21.06
N ALA A 981 9.03 -89.52 21.39
CA ALA A 981 7.74 -88.96 21.80
C ALA A 981 7.88 -88.03 23.00
N ILE A 982 8.59 -88.46 24.05
CA ILE A 982 8.85 -87.64 25.24
C ILE A 982 9.71 -86.43 24.92
N ASP A 983 10.75 -86.58 24.09
CA ASP A 983 11.60 -85.46 23.68
C ASP A 983 10.78 -84.37 22.97
N GLU A 984 9.89 -84.77 22.06
CA GLU A 984 8.99 -83.85 21.34
C GLU A 984 7.97 -83.17 22.26
N PHE A 985 7.35 -83.91 23.18
CA PHE A 985 6.43 -83.29 24.15
C PHE A 985 7.15 -82.33 25.09
N ASN A 986 8.38 -82.65 25.51
CA ASN A 986 9.19 -81.73 26.31
C ASN A 986 9.59 -80.49 25.51
N LEU A 987 9.93 -80.63 24.23
CA LEU A 987 10.15 -79.49 23.33
C LEU A 987 8.90 -78.61 23.25
N ALA A 988 7.70 -79.20 23.12
CA ALA A 988 6.45 -78.46 23.20
C ALA A 988 6.34 -77.69 24.54
N LEU A 989 6.67 -78.32 25.66
CA LEU A 989 6.64 -77.67 26.97
C LEU A 989 7.71 -76.59 27.19
N THR A 990 8.82 -76.60 26.43
CA THR A 990 9.75 -75.46 26.43
C THR A 990 9.16 -74.22 25.77
N LYS A 991 8.17 -74.39 24.89
CA LYS A 991 7.47 -73.30 24.18
C LYS A 991 6.22 -72.83 24.93
N ASP A 992 5.48 -73.77 25.51
CA ASP A 992 4.36 -73.50 26.39
C ASP A 992 4.34 -74.51 27.55
N GLU A 993 4.85 -74.06 28.70
CA GLU A 993 4.97 -74.89 29.91
C GLU A 993 3.62 -75.39 30.47
N ASN A 994 2.52 -74.76 30.05
CA ASN A 994 1.15 -75.02 30.50
C ASN A 994 0.34 -75.81 29.46
N LEU A 995 0.97 -76.32 28.39
CA LEU A 995 0.27 -77.09 27.37
C LEU A 995 -0.23 -78.44 27.93
N ILE A 996 -1.52 -78.47 28.30
CA ILE A 996 -2.18 -79.63 28.93
C ILE A 996 -2.11 -80.88 28.07
N SER A 997 -2.22 -80.76 26.74
CA SER A 997 -2.16 -81.92 25.83
C SER A 997 -0.79 -82.60 25.87
N ALA A 998 0.30 -81.85 25.81
CA ALA A 998 1.66 -82.40 25.90
C ALA A 998 1.91 -83.06 27.27
N ILE A 999 1.50 -82.43 28.37
CA ILE A 999 1.60 -83.01 29.73
C ILE A 999 0.79 -84.32 29.81
N THR A 1000 -0.43 -84.32 29.26
CA THR A 1000 -1.30 -85.50 29.26
C THR A 1000 -0.67 -86.64 28.45
N ASN A 1001 -0.11 -86.31 27.29
CA ASN A 1001 0.53 -87.27 26.39
C ASN A 1001 1.82 -87.87 26.99
N ILE A 1002 2.64 -87.08 27.69
CA ILE A 1002 3.78 -87.62 28.47
C ILE A 1002 3.29 -88.67 29.47
N GLY A 1003 2.19 -88.40 30.18
CA GLY A 1003 1.60 -89.35 31.10
C GLY A 1003 1.16 -90.66 30.43
N LEU A 1004 0.56 -90.58 29.23
CA LEU A 1004 0.19 -91.75 28.43
C LEU A 1004 1.44 -92.57 28.05
N VAL A 1005 2.52 -91.91 27.60
CA VAL A 1005 3.77 -92.58 27.25
C VAL A 1005 4.41 -93.26 28.47
N GLU A 1006 4.51 -92.56 29.59
CA GLU A 1006 5.13 -93.10 30.81
C GLU A 1006 4.36 -94.30 31.38
N TYR A 1007 3.02 -94.29 31.26
CA TYR A 1007 2.20 -95.42 31.67
C TYR A 1007 2.49 -96.67 30.83
N GLU A 1008 2.60 -96.53 29.51
CA GLU A 1008 2.93 -97.64 28.60
C GLU A 1008 4.35 -98.17 28.83
N ARG A 1009 5.31 -97.30 29.20
CA ARG A 1009 6.66 -97.71 29.62
C ARG A 1009 6.69 -98.41 30.98
N GLY A 1010 5.60 -98.35 31.75
CA GLY A 1010 5.46 -98.93 33.08
C GLY A 1010 5.87 -98.04 34.24
N ASN A 1011 6.18 -96.78 33.98
CA ASN A 1011 6.49 -95.76 34.98
C ASN A 1011 5.20 -95.12 35.52
N VAL A 1012 4.36 -95.95 36.14
CA VAL A 1012 2.99 -95.57 36.55
C VAL A 1012 2.96 -94.33 37.47
N ASP A 1013 3.94 -94.18 38.36
CA ASP A 1013 4.00 -93.02 39.27
C ASP A 1013 4.29 -91.71 38.52
N GLU A 1014 5.08 -91.74 37.45
CA GLU A 1014 5.38 -90.55 36.64
C GLU A 1014 4.21 -90.18 35.74
N ALA A 1015 3.46 -91.18 35.25
CA ALA A 1015 2.21 -90.98 34.56
C ALA A 1015 1.17 -90.26 35.44
N ILE A 1016 1.02 -90.72 36.69
CA ILE A 1016 0.13 -90.10 37.68
C ILE A 1016 0.50 -88.63 37.92
N LYS A 1017 1.80 -88.32 38.13
CA LYS A 1017 2.26 -86.92 38.31
C LYS A 1017 1.91 -86.05 37.12
N SER A 1018 2.11 -86.56 35.90
CA SER A 1018 1.82 -85.83 34.67
C SER A 1018 0.33 -85.48 34.59
N TRP A 1019 -0.56 -86.44 34.79
CA TRP A 1019 -2.01 -86.16 34.76
C TRP A 1019 -2.47 -85.28 35.92
N GLN A 1020 -1.90 -85.41 37.12
CA GLN A 1020 -2.16 -84.48 38.22
C GLN A 1020 -1.77 -83.04 37.87
N LYS A 1021 -0.62 -82.84 37.23
CA LYS A 1021 -0.19 -81.53 36.73
C LYS A 1021 -1.18 -80.98 35.70
N ALA A 1022 -1.62 -81.80 34.75
CA ALA A 1022 -2.61 -81.42 33.74
C ALA A 1022 -3.95 -80.99 34.39
N ILE A 1023 -4.42 -81.72 35.41
CA ILE A 1023 -5.66 -81.42 36.13
C ILE A 1023 -5.53 -80.15 36.98
N ALA A 1024 -4.36 -79.91 37.57
CA ALA A 1024 -4.10 -78.68 38.34
C ALA A 1024 -4.15 -77.42 37.45
N LEU A 1025 -3.77 -77.55 36.17
CA LEU A 1025 -3.89 -76.47 35.19
C LEU A 1025 -5.35 -76.25 34.75
N ASN A 1026 -6.11 -77.32 34.56
CA ASN A 1026 -7.55 -77.23 34.26
C ASN A 1026 -8.29 -78.51 34.66
N ASP A 1027 -9.13 -78.40 35.69
CA ASP A 1027 -9.88 -79.53 36.25
C ASP A 1027 -11.15 -79.89 35.47
N GLN A 1028 -11.40 -79.22 34.33
CA GLN A 1028 -12.49 -79.51 33.41
C GLN A 1028 -12.05 -80.41 32.24
N VAL A 1029 -10.77 -80.76 32.14
CA VAL A 1029 -10.28 -81.64 31.06
C VAL A 1029 -10.47 -83.10 31.47
N ALA A 1030 -11.39 -83.79 30.80
CA ALA A 1030 -11.87 -85.11 31.19
C ALA A 1030 -10.85 -86.24 30.96
N GLU A 1031 -10.08 -86.16 29.88
CA GLU A 1031 -9.14 -87.22 29.44
C GLU A 1031 -8.01 -87.52 30.46
N PRO A 1032 -7.22 -86.54 30.96
CA PRO A 1032 -6.21 -86.80 31.99
C PRO A 1032 -6.82 -87.26 33.32
N GLN A 1033 -8.04 -86.83 33.66
CA GLN A 1033 -8.76 -87.31 34.85
C GLN A 1033 -9.11 -88.79 34.71
N PHE A 1034 -9.62 -89.20 33.54
CA PHE A 1034 -9.97 -90.58 33.31
C PHE A 1034 -8.71 -91.47 33.22
N ALA A 1035 -7.62 -90.98 32.60
CA ALA A 1035 -6.34 -91.69 32.59
C ALA A 1035 -5.76 -91.88 34.00
N LEU A 1036 -5.81 -90.83 34.83
CA LEU A 1036 -5.45 -90.89 36.25
C LEU A 1036 -6.30 -91.90 37.02
N ALA A 1037 -7.62 -91.91 36.79
CA ALA A 1037 -8.53 -92.85 37.41
C ALA A 1037 -8.18 -94.31 37.10
N VAL A 1038 -7.86 -94.59 35.84
CA VAL A 1038 -7.42 -95.92 35.38
C VAL A 1038 -6.12 -96.35 36.06
N ALA A 1039 -5.14 -95.45 36.16
CA ALA A 1039 -3.87 -95.76 36.79
C ALA A 1039 -3.97 -95.98 38.31
N LEU A 1040 -4.78 -95.19 39.02
CA LEU A 1040 -5.04 -95.39 40.45
C LEU A 1040 -5.76 -96.71 40.72
N TYR A 1041 -6.73 -97.05 39.86
CA TYR A 1041 -7.41 -98.33 39.92
C TYR A 1041 -6.44 -99.51 39.71
N ALA A 1042 -5.56 -99.42 38.72
CA ALA A 1042 -4.54 -100.44 38.45
C ALA A 1042 -3.51 -100.59 39.58
N LYS A 1043 -3.25 -99.52 40.35
CA LYS A 1043 -2.35 -99.48 41.51
C LYS A 1043 -2.99 -100.05 42.80
N GLY A 1044 -4.30 -100.35 42.77
CA GLY A 1044 -5.06 -100.86 43.92
C GLY A 1044 -5.75 -99.79 44.77
N GLU A 1045 -5.69 -98.51 44.38
CA GLU A 1045 -6.48 -97.43 44.99
C GLU A 1045 -7.89 -97.38 44.36
N THR A 1046 -8.62 -98.50 44.49
CA THR A 1046 -9.85 -98.77 43.71
C THR A 1046 -10.94 -97.73 43.92
N ASP A 1047 -11.21 -97.33 45.17
CA ASP A 1047 -12.31 -96.41 45.49
C ASP A 1047 -12.06 -95.01 44.91
N LYS A 1048 -10.83 -94.52 45.04
CA LYS A 1048 -10.41 -93.24 44.46
C LYS A 1048 -10.44 -93.26 42.93
N GLY A 1049 -9.98 -94.36 42.32
CA GLY A 1049 -10.03 -94.55 40.88
C GLY A 1049 -11.48 -94.50 40.36
N ILE A 1050 -12.42 -95.17 41.02
CA ILE A 1050 -13.84 -95.16 40.66
C ILE A 1050 -14.46 -93.76 40.80
N GLU A 1051 -14.15 -93.04 41.87
CA GLU A 1051 -14.65 -91.69 42.11
C GLU A 1051 -14.22 -90.72 41.00
N ILE A 1052 -12.93 -90.67 40.70
CA ILE A 1052 -12.37 -89.78 39.66
C ILE A 1052 -12.91 -90.17 38.28
N ALA A 1053 -13.08 -91.47 38.01
CA ALA A 1053 -13.65 -91.93 36.74
C ALA A 1053 -15.08 -91.43 36.52
N ARG A 1054 -15.91 -91.42 37.56
CA ARG A 1054 -17.29 -90.88 37.48
C ARG A 1054 -17.28 -89.39 37.20
N LYS A 1055 -16.39 -88.63 37.85
CA LYS A 1055 -16.23 -87.19 37.57
C LYS A 1055 -15.82 -86.97 36.12
N ALA A 1056 -14.84 -87.72 35.63
CA ALA A 1056 -14.34 -87.59 34.26
C ALA A 1056 -15.40 -87.99 33.21
N ILE A 1057 -16.16 -89.07 33.43
CA ILE A 1057 -17.27 -89.46 32.53
C ILE A 1057 -18.38 -88.41 32.56
N GLY A 1058 -18.64 -87.77 33.70
CA GLY A 1058 -19.57 -86.64 33.78
C GLY A 1058 -19.15 -85.43 32.93
N LEU A 1059 -17.85 -85.26 32.69
CA LEU A 1059 -17.30 -84.23 31.80
C LEU A 1059 -17.30 -84.67 30.32
N ASP A 1060 -16.98 -85.93 30.02
CA ASP A 1060 -17.11 -86.54 28.68
C ASP A 1060 -17.63 -87.98 28.77
N ASN A 1061 -18.91 -88.15 28.46
CA ASN A 1061 -19.60 -89.44 28.51
C ASN A 1061 -18.98 -90.51 27.59
N ASN A 1062 -18.21 -90.13 26.56
CA ASN A 1062 -17.60 -91.08 25.65
C ASN A 1062 -16.41 -91.81 26.26
N LEU A 1063 -15.78 -91.27 27.32
CA LEU A 1063 -14.69 -91.95 28.04
C LEU A 1063 -15.14 -93.28 28.66
N GLY A 1064 -16.46 -93.45 28.88
CA GLY A 1064 -17.06 -94.72 29.28
C GLY A 1064 -17.03 -95.82 28.20
N LYS A 1065 -16.67 -95.50 26.95
CA LYS A 1065 -16.71 -96.40 25.79
C LYS A 1065 -15.29 -96.78 25.39
N LEU A 1066 -14.96 -98.08 25.45
CA LEU A 1066 -13.63 -98.57 25.12
C LEU A 1066 -13.20 -98.24 23.68
N ASP A 1067 -14.14 -98.23 22.73
CA ASP A 1067 -13.81 -97.90 21.33
C ASP A 1067 -13.47 -96.42 21.15
N TYR A 1068 -14.02 -95.52 21.97
CA TYR A 1068 -13.61 -94.11 21.96
C TYR A 1068 -12.19 -93.94 22.52
N LEU A 1069 -11.83 -94.69 23.57
CA LEU A 1069 -10.46 -94.68 24.10
C LEU A 1069 -9.45 -95.23 23.09
N LYS A 1070 -9.86 -96.21 22.27
CA LYS A 1070 -9.05 -96.68 21.13
C LYS A 1070 -8.93 -95.62 20.04
N GLU A 1071 -9.99 -94.87 19.73
CA GLU A 1071 -9.93 -93.74 18.80
C GLU A 1071 -9.02 -92.60 19.32
N LYS A 1072 -8.93 -92.46 20.66
CA LYS A 1072 -7.96 -91.59 21.35
C LYS A 1072 -6.55 -92.18 21.44
N LEU A 1073 -6.34 -93.35 20.84
CA LEU A 1073 -5.04 -94.01 20.72
C LEU A 1073 -4.37 -94.30 22.06
N TRP A 1074 -5.18 -94.58 23.09
CA TRP A 1074 -4.65 -95.11 24.35
C TRP A 1074 -3.89 -96.41 24.08
N GLY A 1075 -2.76 -96.59 24.75
CA GLY A 1075 -1.93 -97.77 24.55
C GLY A 1075 -2.57 -99.04 25.10
N ASP A 1076 -2.04 -100.19 24.69
CA ASP A 1076 -2.61 -101.51 24.97
C ASP A 1076 -2.72 -101.77 26.49
N ARG A 1077 -1.73 -101.28 27.26
CA ARG A 1077 -1.69 -101.46 28.72
C ARG A 1077 -2.77 -100.61 29.40
N LEU A 1078 -2.86 -99.33 29.06
CA LEU A 1078 -3.86 -98.43 29.61
C LEU A 1078 -5.29 -98.84 29.22
N LEU A 1079 -5.51 -99.29 27.98
CA LEU A 1079 -6.81 -99.79 27.52
C LEU A 1079 -7.25 -101.05 28.28
N SER A 1080 -6.33 -101.99 28.50
CA SER A 1080 -6.60 -103.21 29.28
C SER A 1080 -7.04 -102.87 30.72
N ASP A 1081 -6.35 -101.93 31.37
CA ASP A 1081 -6.72 -101.50 32.73
C ASP A 1081 -8.00 -100.65 32.74
N ALA A 1082 -8.22 -99.83 31.72
CA ALA A 1082 -9.47 -99.09 31.55
C ALA A 1082 -10.67 -100.03 31.39
N GLN A 1083 -10.52 -101.14 30.65
CA GLN A 1083 -11.55 -102.15 30.51
C GLN A 1083 -11.91 -102.79 31.87
N LYS A 1084 -10.92 -103.02 32.74
CA LYS A 1084 -11.16 -103.54 34.11
C LYS A 1084 -11.90 -102.52 34.97
N LEU A 1085 -11.48 -101.25 34.94
CA LEU A 1085 -12.16 -100.18 35.67
C LEU A 1085 -13.61 -100.02 35.18
N LEU A 1086 -13.85 -99.96 33.87
CA LEU A 1086 -15.19 -99.81 33.28
C LEU A 1086 -16.14 -100.96 33.61
N LYS A 1087 -15.64 -102.19 33.78
CA LYS A 1087 -16.46 -103.32 34.24
C LYS A 1087 -16.95 -103.14 35.69
N ASN A 1088 -16.17 -102.45 36.52
CA ASN A 1088 -16.48 -102.22 37.93
C ASN A 1088 -17.15 -100.85 38.20
N LEU A 1089 -17.34 -100.05 37.15
CA LEU A 1089 -18.13 -98.81 37.20
C LEU A 1089 -19.63 -99.03 36.97
N LYS A 1090 -20.01 -100.23 36.50
CA LYS A 1090 -21.38 -100.62 36.18
C LYS A 1090 -22.20 -100.98 37.42
#